data_AF-A0A8K1FLG3-F1
#
_entry.id   AF-A0A8K1FLG3-F1
#
_cell.length_a   1.000
_cell.length_b   1.000
_cell.length_c   1.000
_cell.angle_alpha   90.00
_cell.angle_beta   90.00
_cell.angle_gamma   90.00
#
_symmetry.space_group_name_H-M   'P 1'
#
loop_
_entity.id
_entity.type
_entity.pdbx_description
1 polymer ?
#
loop_
_entity_poly.entity_id
_entity_poly.type
_entity_poly.pdbx_seq_one_letter_code
_entity_poly.pdbx_strand_id
1 'polypeptide(L)'
;MVASGVGRVTQLLVAVGCFAAAQAQELIKKDDGSGVLTMLFQQPLWATPNIHFNDFKGNGWTAVPGFAMNKSSYSDDFAAANGWWQYNFENTSQLEFVFNDNNGTWDNNESRNYVAYSAGVWAVVSNIEPAKPPPPAFINGTGYTVTSVEETGNHITLQLLANPTTEPEQFGADVKELVVDITKKEDSVRVKITDKNTKRWEVPLDLYSKGDLSKDSGNGGQGQQGQQGQQGNAKSNLDVMYTKNPFTVKVTRKSDGYVLFDSSKLDLVFKDQYLQIATAVPTDLSVYGLGESTRGSMRLYPGDRHTMWARDQASSGEKINTYGSHPFFLGLNGKGKAHGVFLLNSNGMDVALEDGRLIYQVIGGILDFHVISGPKPVDVVNQYTSLIGRPKLMPYWSYGFHQCRWGYKNVSMLRDVVDKYAANQIPLDVIWSDIDYMSKYYDFTLDPVNFPQEEMAKFLSDVHGKGLHYVPIIDPGIPDEPTDIAYSRGLELDVFIKDTKGIPYLGQVWPGPTVYPDFFHPNSTTYWSEQFDRMHKMLEYDGIWIDMNELSNFCPGTSCKRYEGRQCPDGSSCCLQCTDDKNKWNYPPFAINNGNSYDKLLNKGISASSLQYGGIRQYDAHNLYGFTESIATNAIVEKIRQKRAFVLSRSTFPGSGAHVAHWTGDNAAT
;
A
#
# COMPACT_ATOMS: atom_id res chain seq x y z
N MET A 1 -65.46 -42.82 17.98
CA MET A 1 -64.92 -44.20 18.10
C MET A 1 -63.50 -44.16 17.54
N VAL A 2 -62.51 -44.40 18.42
CA VAL A 2 -61.13 -44.90 18.18
C VAL A 2 -60.27 -44.10 17.17
N ALA A 3 -59.23 -43.31 17.51
CA ALA A 3 -58.05 -43.43 18.39
C ALA A 3 -56.78 -44.06 17.75
N SER A 4 -55.65 -43.34 17.95
CA SER A 4 -54.21 -43.76 17.96
C SER A 4 -53.52 -44.19 16.66
N GLY A 5 -52.22 -43.92 16.42
CA GLY A 5 -51.15 -43.42 17.31
C GLY A 5 -50.04 -42.67 16.54
N VAL A 6 -49.47 -41.61 17.14
CA VAL A 6 -48.11 -41.51 17.77
C VAL A 6 -46.97 -41.61 16.74
N GLY A 7 -45.99 -40.72 16.61
CA GLY A 7 -45.49 -39.51 17.30
C GLY A 7 -44.34 -38.97 16.40
N ARG A 8 -43.74 -37.78 16.53
CA ARG A 8 -43.21 -37.03 17.68
C ARG A 8 -43.06 -35.56 17.25
N VAL A 9 -43.54 -34.61 18.06
CA VAL A 9 -42.80 -33.74 19.02
C VAL A 9 -41.94 -32.66 18.37
N THR A 10 -42.43 -31.43 18.55
CA THR A 10 -41.91 -30.11 18.17
C THR A 10 -41.23 -29.42 19.36
N GLN A 11 -40.46 -28.37 19.05
CA GLN A 11 -40.16 -27.12 19.80
C GLN A 11 -38.64 -26.83 19.88
N LEU A 12 -38.12 -25.61 19.74
CA LEU A 12 -38.61 -24.28 19.30
C LEU A 12 -37.34 -23.37 19.15
N LEU A 13 -37.33 -22.49 18.14
CA LEU A 13 -36.68 -21.16 18.02
C LEU A 13 -35.19 -20.93 18.44
N VAL A 14 -34.38 -20.39 17.51
CA VAL A 14 -33.81 -19.01 17.51
C VAL A 14 -33.09 -18.74 16.18
N ALA A 15 -33.25 -17.52 15.67
CA ALA A 15 -32.66 -16.98 14.44
C ALA A 15 -31.14 -16.76 14.54
N VAL A 16 -30.39 -17.17 13.50
CA VAL A 16 -29.10 -16.58 13.08
C VAL A 16 -28.99 -16.75 11.56
N GLY A 17 -29.27 -15.69 10.80
CA GLY A 17 -28.95 -15.64 9.38
C GLY A 17 -27.50 -15.19 9.21
N CYS A 18 -26.56 -16.14 9.19
CA CYS A 18 -25.20 -15.89 8.73
C CYS A 18 -25.23 -15.69 7.21
N PHE A 19 -24.99 -14.46 6.75
CA PHE A 19 -24.48 -14.26 5.39
C PHE A 19 -23.03 -14.75 5.38
N ALA A 20 -22.80 -15.94 4.85
CA ALA A 20 -21.46 -16.41 4.53
C ALA A 20 -20.92 -15.57 3.36
N ALA A 21 -19.68 -15.07 3.49
CA ALA A 21 -18.98 -14.38 2.42
C ALA A 21 -18.88 -15.31 1.19
N ALA A 22 -19.37 -14.83 0.04
CA ALA A 22 -19.45 -15.60 -1.19
C ALA A 22 -18.05 -15.90 -1.76
N GLN A 23 -17.82 -17.16 -2.13
CA GLN A 23 -16.74 -17.56 -3.03
C GLN A 23 -17.09 -17.07 -4.44
N ALA A 24 -16.13 -16.53 -5.21
CA ALA A 24 -16.38 -15.99 -6.55
C ALA A 24 -16.94 -17.04 -7.54
N GLN A 25 -16.68 -18.33 -7.32
CA GLN A 25 -17.28 -19.46 -8.03
C GLN A 25 -17.37 -20.68 -7.09
N GLU A 26 -18.44 -21.46 -7.15
CA GLU A 26 -18.67 -22.63 -6.29
C GLU A 26 -19.31 -23.78 -7.06
N LEU A 27 -18.86 -25.02 -6.82
CA LEU A 27 -19.55 -26.22 -7.30
C LEU A 27 -20.67 -26.58 -6.31
N ILE A 28 -21.91 -26.26 -6.68
CA ILE A 28 -23.08 -26.42 -5.79
C ILE A 28 -23.73 -27.80 -5.91
N LYS A 29 -23.52 -28.50 -7.03
CA LYS A 29 -24.00 -29.88 -7.22
C LYS A 29 -23.00 -30.66 -8.07
N LYS A 30 -22.49 -31.78 -7.54
CA LYS A 30 -21.65 -32.71 -8.31
C LYS A 30 -22.43 -33.33 -9.47
N ASP A 31 -21.72 -33.74 -10.52
CA ASP A 31 -22.28 -34.50 -11.63
C ASP A 31 -23.08 -35.72 -11.13
N ASP A 32 -24.28 -35.91 -11.67
CA ASP A 32 -25.16 -37.04 -11.39
C ASP A 32 -24.91 -38.23 -12.35
N GLY A 33 -23.83 -38.18 -13.11
CA GLY A 33 -23.45 -39.17 -14.12
C GLY A 33 -24.00 -38.84 -15.50
N SER A 34 -24.65 -37.70 -15.67
CA SER A 34 -25.10 -37.18 -16.96
C SER A 34 -23.95 -36.56 -17.78
N GLY A 35 -22.85 -36.18 -17.13
CA GLY A 35 -21.72 -35.51 -17.79
C GLY A 35 -22.04 -34.09 -18.23
N VAL A 36 -23.16 -33.52 -17.75
CA VAL A 36 -23.62 -32.17 -18.07
C VAL A 36 -22.95 -31.16 -17.14
N LEU A 37 -22.47 -30.07 -17.70
CA LEU A 37 -22.00 -28.90 -16.95
C LEU A 37 -23.02 -27.78 -17.08
N THR A 38 -23.50 -27.28 -15.95
CA THR A 38 -24.42 -26.14 -15.88
C THR A 38 -23.71 -24.99 -15.18
N MET A 39 -23.74 -23.82 -15.78
CA MET A 39 -23.23 -22.59 -15.19
C MET A 39 -24.38 -21.70 -14.76
N LEU A 40 -24.42 -21.37 -13.46
CA LEU A 40 -25.32 -20.37 -12.89
C LEU A 40 -24.53 -19.09 -12.64
N PHE A 41 -25.09 -17.95 -13.02
CA PHE A 41 -24.45 -16.64 -12.84
C PHE A 41 -25.43 -15.64 -12.23
N GLN A 42 -25.12 -15.12 -11.04
CA GLN A 42 -25.91 -14.10 -10.40
C GLN A 42 -25.41 -12.72 -10.82
N GLN A 43 -26.22 -12.01 -11.60
CA GLN A 43 -25.91 -10.66 -12.04
C GLN A 43 -27.21 -9.86 -12.19
N PRO A 44 -27.57 -9.05 -11.19
CA PRO A 44 -28.83 -8.30 -11.20
C PRO A 44 -28.80 -7.05 -12.11
N LEU A 45 -27.62 -6.58 -12.52
CA LEU A 45 -27.48 -5.35 -13.31
C LEU A 45 -27.61 -5.56 -14.82
N TRP A 46 -27.34 -6.78 -15.30
CA TRP A 46 -27.31 -7.04 -16.74
C TRP A 46 -28.64 -7.57 -17.23
N ALA A 47 -29.11 -7.02 -18.36
CA ALA A 47 -30.37 -7.43 -18.96
C ALA A 47 -30.31 -8.82 -19.61
N THR A 48 -29.16 -9.22 -20.16
CA THR A 48 -28.89 -10.57 -20.69
C THR A 48 -27.37 -10.81 -20.72
N PRO A 49 -26.78 -11.43 -19.68
CA PRO A 49 -25.37 -11.84 -19.70
C PRO A 49 -25.08 -12.77 -20.86
N ASN A 50 -23.84 -12.71 -21.34
CA ASN A 50 -23.26 -13.72 -22.21
C ASN A 50 -22.16 -14.45 -21.46
N ILE A 51 -21.97 -15.73 -21.76
CA ILE A 51 -20.82 -16.53 -21.34
C ILE A 51 -19.90 -16.75 -22.54
N HIS A 52 -18.64 -16.35 -22.40
CA HIS A 52 -17.58 -16.54 -23.38
C HIS A 52 -16.56 -17.51 -22.77
N PHE A 53 -16.16 -18.54 -23.51
CA PHE A 53 -15.47 -19.68 -22.90
C PHE A 53 -14.53 -20.43 -23.85
N ASN A 54 -13.68 -21.28 -23.27
CA ASN A 54 -12.84 -22.28 -23.91
C ASN A 54 -13.05 -23.64 -23.21
N ASP A 55 -13.29 -24.69 -24.00
CA ASP A 55 -13.62 -26.04 -23.51
C ASP A 55 -12.40 -26.96 -23.32
N PHE A 56 -11.19 -26.44 -23.51
CA PHE A 56 -9.93 -27.18 -23.47
C PHE A 56 -9.82 -28.36 -24.45
N LYS A 57 -10.70 -28.45 -25.46
CA LYS A 57 -10.66 -29.50 -26.50
C LYS A 57 -9.90 -29.11 -27.76
N GLY A 58 -9.17 -27.99 -27.71
CA GLY A 58 -8.44 -27.45 -28.86
C GLY A 58 -9.29 -26.59 -29.81
N ASN A 59 -10.55 -26.31 -29.47
CA ASN A 59 -11.45 -25.46 -30.26
C ASN A 59 -11.15 -23.96 -30.10
N GLY A 60 -10.33 -23.57 -29.13
CA GLY A 60 -10.07 -22.18 -28.78
C GLY A 60 -11.25 -21.51 -28.07
N TRP A 61 -11.17 -20.19 -27.93
CA TRP A 61 -12.22 -19.38 -27.33
C TRP A 61 -13.39 -19.16 -28.30
N THR A 62 -14.62 -19.09 -27.77
CA THR A 62 -15.82 -18.76 -28.55
C THR A 62 -15.72 -17.37 -29.19
N ALA A 63 -16.48 -17.06 -30.24
CA ALA A 63 -16.46 -15.69 -30.77
C ALA A 63 -17.09 -14.70 -29.77
N VAL A 64 -16.49 -13.51 -29.58
CA VAL A 64 -17.06 -12.42 -28.75
C VAL A 64 -18.39 -11.96 -29.36
N PRO A 65 -19.47 -11.78 -28.57
CA PRO A 65 -19.56 -11.72 -27.10
C PRO A 65 -19.73 -13.08 -26.38
N GLY A 66 -19.67 -14.21 -27.08
CA GLY A 66 -20.00 -15.52 -26.54
C GLY A 66 -21.48 -15.85 -26.71
N PHE A 67 -22.03 -16.64 -25.79
CA PHE A 67 -23.41 -17.12 -25.87
C PHE A 67 -24.30 -16.50 -24.80
N ALA A 68 -25.48 -16.03 -25.20
CA ALA A 68 -26.46 -15.48 -24.27
C ALA A 68 -26.92 -16.53 -23.25
N MET A 69 -26.97 -16.13 -21.98
CA MET A 69 -27.48 -16.96 -20.90
C MET A 69 -28.99 -16.84 -20.80
N ASN A 70 -29.64 -17.92 -20.37
CA ASN A 70 -31.07 -17.96 -20.13
C ASN A 70 -31.36 -17.57 -18.68
N LYS A 71 -32.57 -17.11 -18.37
CA LYS A 71 -32.98 -16.96 -16.96
C LYS A 71 -32.94 -18.33 -16.27
N SER A 72 -32.45 -18.38 -15.03
CA SER A 72 -32.36 -19.62 -14.27
C SER A 72 -33.74 -20.28 -14.10
N SER A 73 -33.82 -21.58 -14.36
CA SER A 73 -35.04 -22.39 -14.13
C SER A 73 -35.12 -22.97 -12.72
N TYR A 74 -34.15 -22.68 -11.85
CA TYR A 74 -34.15 -23.12 -10.46
C TYR A 74 -35.19 -22.34 -9.64
N SER A 75 -35.82 -22.97 -8.65
CA SER A 75 -36.88 -22.38 -7.83
C SER A 75 -36.42 -21.80 -6.49
N ASP A 76 -35.19 -22.12 -6.08
CA ASP A 76 -34.68 -21.88 -4.72
C ASP A 76 -33.69 -20.71 -4.69
N ASP A 77 -32.57 -20.83 -3.97
CA ASP A 77 -31.54 -19.78 -3.82
C ASP A 77 -31.00 -19.25 -5.17
N PHE A 78 -31.14 -20.05 -6.23
CA PHE A 78 -30.70 -19.76 -7.60
C PHE A 78 -31.81 -19.31 -8.55
N ALA A 79 -32.95 -18.83 -8.03
CA ALA A 79 -34.07 -18.41 -8.86
C ALA A 79 -33.78 -17.17 -9.72
N ALA A 80 -34.37 -17.10 -10.91
CA ALA A 80 -34.24 -15.94 -11.80
C ALA A 80 -34.71 -14.62 -11.16
N ALA A 81 -35.67 -14.68 -10.23
CA ALA A 81 -36.12 -13.51 -9.46
C ALA A 81 -35.01 -12.88 -8.61
N ASN A 82 -33.98 -13.64 -8.25
CA ASN A 82 -32.82 -13.18 -7.48
C ASN A 82 -31.63 -12.79 -8.39
N GLY A 83 -31.88 -12.60 -9.69
CA GLY A 83 -30.86 -12.18 -10.67
C GLY A 83 -29.99 -13.31 -11.22
N TRP A 84 -30.42 -14.58 -11.09
CA TRP A 84 -29.68 -15.73 -11.59
C TRP A 84 -29.98 -16.07 -13.05
N TRP A 85 -28.90 -16.32 -13.78
CA TRP A 85 -28.84 -16.74 -15.17
C TRP A 85 -28.25 -18.14 -15.27
N GLN A 86 -28.53 -18.87 -16.35
CA GLN A 86 -28.07 -20.23 -16.57
C GLN A 86 -27.60 -20.46 -18.01
N TYR A 87 -26.56 -21.28 -18.16
CA TYR A 87 -26.15 -21.85 -19.43
C TYR A 87 -25.77 -23.33 -19.25
N ASN A 88 -26.27 -24.19 -20.12
CA ASN A 88 -26.02 -25.63 -20.07
C ASN A 88 -25.07 -26.01 -21.21
N PHE A 89 -24.05 -26.78 -20.87
CA PHE A 89 -23.04 -27.25 -21.82
C PHE A 89 -23.29 -28.72 -22.16
N GLU A 90 -23.30 -29.02 -23.45
CA GLU A 90 -23.35 -30.40 -23.93
C GLU A 90 -21.93 -30.98 -24.04
N ASN A 91 -21.72 -32.18 -23.51
CA ASN A 91 -20.47 -32.95 -23.62
C ASN A 91 -19.20 -32.26 -23.07
N THR A 92 -19.30 -31.33 -22.13
CA THR A 92 -18.13 -30.59 -21.60
C THR A 92 -18.05 -30.73 -20.09
N SER A 93 -16.91 -31.17 -19.57
CA SER A 93 -16.67 -31.39 -18.15
C SER A 93 -15.67 -30.41 -17.53
N GLN A 94 -15.00 -29.60 -18.36
CA GLN A 94 -14.08 -28.57 -17.91
C GLN A 94 -14.23 -27.33 -18.80
N LEU A 95 -14.12 -26.15 -18.20
CA LEU A 95 -14.36 -24.90 -18.89
C LEU A 95 -13.49 -23.79 -18.30
N GLU A 96 -12.88 -22.97 -19.14
CA GLU A 96 -12.40 -21.64 -18.78
C GLU A 96 -13.37 -20.61 -19.37
N PHE A 97 -13.84 -19.63 -18.58
CA PHE A 97 -14.93 -18.76 -19.01
C PHE A 97 -14.95 -17.38 -18.34
N VAL A 98 -15.61 -16.43 -18.99
CA VAL A 98 -15.92 -15.09 -18.48
C VAL A 98 -17.35 -14.73 -18.86
N PHE A 99 -17.92 -13.74 -18.17
CA PHE A 99 -19.22 -13.19 -18.53
C PHE A 99 -19.08 -11.78 -19.10
N ASN A 100 -20.06 -11.33 -19.89
CA ASN A 100 -20.13 -9.93 -20.31
C ASN A 100 -21.58 -9.48 -20.53
N ASP A 101 -21.77 -8.16 -20.53
CA ASP A 101 -23.07 -7.51 -20.75
C ASP A 101 -23.41 -7.26 -22.23
N ASN A 102 -22.58 -7.72 -23.17
CA ASN A 102 -22.65 -7.38 -24.59
C ASN A 102 -22.53 -5.87 -24.91
N ASN A 103 -22.02 -5.08 -23.97
CA ASN A 103 -21.87 -3.63 -24.10
C ASN A 103 -20.50 -3.13 -23.62
N GLY A 104 -19.52 -4.05 -23.55
CA GLY A 104 -18.12 -3.76 -23.23
C GLY A 104 -17.73 -4.00 -21.77
N THR A 105 -18.66 -4.37 -20.89
CA THR A 105 -18.36 -4.74 -19.51
C THR A 105 -18.15 -6.24 -19.39
N TRP A 106 -17.01 -6.65 -18.84
CA TRP A 106 -16.65 -8.05 -18.64
C TRP A 106 -16.57 -8.37 -17.15
N ASP A 107 -17.19 -9.49 -16.76
CA ASP A 107 -17.04 -10.07 -15.44
C ASP A 107 -16.09 -11.26 -15.50
N ASN A 108 -15.12 -11.21 -14.61
CA ASN A 108 -14.04 -12.16 -14.52
C ASN A 108 -13.67 -12.33 -13.04
N ASN A 109 -12.95 -13.39 -12.74
CA ASN A 109 -12.47 -13.70 -11.39
C ASN A 109 -11.24 -12.83 -11.04
N GLU A 110 -11.47 -11.54 -10.85
CA GLU A 110 -10.50 -10.55 -10.37
C GLU A 110 -9.22 -10.50 -11.25
N SER A 111 -9.42 -10.22 -12.55
CA SER A 111 -8.42 -10.17 -13.63
C SER A 111 -8.09 -11.52 -14.29
N ARG A 112 -8.91 -12.55 -14.08
CA ARG A 112 -8.75 -13.87 -14.72
C ARG A 112 -10.07 -14.46 -15.13
N ASN A 113 -10.03 -15.43 -16.03
CA ASN A 113 -11.20 -16.22 -16.35
C ASN A 113 -11.59 -17.12 -15.17
N TYR A 114 -12.89 -17.34 -14.99
CA TYR A 114 -13.42 -18.40 -14.15
C TYR A 114 -13.05 -19.76 -14.73
N VAL A 115 -12.99 -20.79 -13.88
CA VAL A 115 -12.66 -22.15 -14.33
C VAL A 115 -13.54 -23.17 -13.62
N ALA A 116 -14.21 -24.00 -14.40
CA ALA A 116 -14.93 -25.18 -13.93
C ALA A 116 -14.07 -26.42 -14.20
N TYR A 117 -13.73 -27.16 -13.15
CA TYR A 117 -12.78 -28.29 -13.24
C TYR A 117 -13.47 -29.66 -13.38
N SER A 118 -14.80 -29.70 -13.29
CA SER A 118 -15.60 -30.91 -13.38
C SER A 118 -17.00 -30.62 -13.91
N ALA A 119 -17.66 -31.64 -14.46
CA ALA A 119 -19.10 -31.61 -14.70
C ALA A 119 -19.88 -31.42 -13.40
N GLY A 120 -21.16 -31.04 -13.51
CA GLY A 120 -22.00 -30.60 -12.39
C GLY A 120 -22.49 -29.17 -12.53
N VAL A 121 -23.12 -28.65 -11.48
CA VAL A 121 -23.68 -27.31 -11.43
C VAL A 121 -22.73 -26.39 -10.67
N TRP A 122 -22.21 -25.40 -11.38
CA TRP A 122 -21.37 -24.34 -10.85
C TRP A 122 -22.20 -23.06 -10.69
N ALA A 123 -21.97 -22.32 -9.62
CA ALA A 123 -22.57 -21.03 -9.37
C ALA A 123 -21.48 -19.96 -9.26
N VAL A 124 -21.69 -18.84 -9.94
CA VAL A 124 -20.85 -17.66 -9.91
C VAL A 124 -21.71 -16.49 -9.46
N VAL A 125 -21.24 -15.76 -8.45
CA VAL A 125 -21.84 -14.47 -8.09
C VAL A 125 -20.98 -13.39 -8.70
N SER A 126 -21.62 -12.47 -9.42
CA SER A 126 -20.90 -11.39 -10.10
C SER A 126 -20.14 -10.51 -9.12
N ASN A 127 -18.91 -10.16 -9.50
CA ASN A 127 -18.09 -9.18 -8.79
C ASN A 127 -18.37 -7.73 -9.25
N ILE A 128 -19.20 -7.55 -10.27
CA ILE A 128 -19.53 -6.24 -10.83
C ILE A 128 -20.60 -5.61 -9.96
N GLU A 129 -20.17 -4.65 -9.17
CA GLU A 129 -21.04 -3.72 -8.44
C GLU A 129 -21.34 -2.49 -9.32
N PRO A 130 -22.45 -1.76 -9.08
CA PRO A 130 -22.67 -0.47 -9.73
C PRO A 130 -21.48 0.44 -9.46
N ALA A 131 -21.07 1.23 -10.47
CA ALA A 131 -20.04 2.25 -10.28
C ALA A 131 -20.44 3.13 -9.08
N LYS A 132 -19.64 3.08 -8.01
CA LYS A 132 -19.89 3.94 -6.85
C LYS A 132 -19.75 5.37 -7.32
N PRO A 133 -20.71 6.26 -7.00
CA PRO A 133 -20.52 7.67 -7.30
C PRO A 133 -19.22 8.13 -6.64
N PRO A 134 -18.42 8.97 -7.33
CA PRO A 134 -17.21 9.49 -6.74
C PRO A 134 -17.56 10.20 -5.42
N PRO A 135 -16.76 10.01 -4.36
CA PRO A 135 -16.91 10.77 -3.13
C PRO A 135 -16.87 12.29 -3.40
N PRO A 136 -17.49 13.10 -2.54
CA PRO A 136 -17.47 14.54 -2.72
C PRO A 136 -16.04 15.09 -2.64
N ALA A 137 -15.76 16.13 -3.43
CA ALA A 137 -14.44 16.80 -3.43
C ALA A 137 -14.03 17.30 -2.05
N PHE A 138 -15.02 17.68 -1.23
CA PHE A 138 -14.89 18.00 0.19
C PHE A 138 -16.28 17.96 0.86
N ILE A 139 -16.30 17.92 2.18
CA ILE A 139 -17.51 18.07 3.00
C ILE A 139 -17.53 19.47 3.61
N ASN A 140 -18.70 20.10 3.62
CA ASN A 140 -18.92 21.30 4.42
C ASN A 140 -19.19 20.88 5.87
N GLY A 141 -18.15 20.90 6.70
CA GLY A 141 -18.26 20.66 8.13
C GLY A 141 -18.83 21.88 8.87
N THR A 142 -19.24 21.68 10.12
CA THR A 142 -19.60 22.79 11.03
C THR A 142 -18.40 23.34 11.78
N GLY A 143 -17.24 22.70 11.65
CA GLY A 143 -16.01 23.06 12.35
C GLY A 143 -16.05 22.75 13.84
N TYR A 144 -15.10 23.34 14.56
CA TYR A 144 -14.93 23.15 16.00
C TYR A 144 -14.84 24.50 16.71
N THR A 145 -15.27 24.58 17.95
CA THR A 145 -15.08 25.76 18.81
C THR A 145 -13.94 25.54 19.79
N VAL A 146 -13.06 26.52 19.94
CA VAL A 146 -12.03 26.56 21.00
C VAL A 146 -12.69 26.80 22.35
N THR A 147 -12.55 25.85 23.27
CA THR A 147 -13.12 25.90 24.63
C THR A 147 -12.11 26.29 25.70
N SER A 148 -10.83 25.93 25.52
CA SER A 148 -9.73 26.37 26.38
C SER A 148 -8.47 26.66 25.59
N VAL A 149 -7.61 27.50 26.18
CA VAL A 149 -6.34 27.95 25.60
C VAL A 149 -5.30 27.97 26.70
N GLU A 150 -4.17 27.33 26.46
CA GLU A 150 -2.97 27.43 27.29
C GLU A 150 -1.79 27.84 26.41
N GLU A 151 -1.17 28.98 26.71
CA GLU A 151 -0.01 29.49 25.96
C GLU A 151 1.21 29.60 26.88
N THR A 152 2.26 28.85 26.56
CA THR A 152 3.50 28.82 27.33
C THR A 152 4.71 28.98 26.40
N GLY A 153 5.22 30.21 26.29
CA GLY A 153 6.38 30.53 25.46
C GLY A 153 6.19 30.16 23.99
N ASN A 154 6.85 29.07 23.57
CA ASN A 154 6.79 28.57 22.20
C ASN A 154 5.69 27.53 21.95
N HIS A 155 4.88 27.19 22.96
CA HIS A 155 3.81 26.21 22.87
C HIS A 155 2.44 26.84 23.07
N ILE A 156 1.46 26.39 22.28
CA ILE A 156 0.04 26.73 22.42
C ILE A 156 -0.73 25.41 22.42
N THR A 157 -1.53 25.15 23.45
CA THR A 157 -2.43 24.01 23.53
C THR A 157 -3.87 24.52 23.56
N LEU A 158 -4.70 24.02 22.65
CA LEU A 158 -6.11 24.37 22.53
C LEU A 158 -6.97 23.13 22.77
N GLN A 159 -8.05 23.27 23.53
CA GLN A 159 -9.12 22.26 23.54
C GLN A 159 -10.22 22.70 22.60
N LEU A 160 -10.70 21.79 21.78
CA LEU A 160 -11.75 22.01 20.80
C LEU A 160 -12.98 21.15 21.12
N LEU A 161 -14.17 21.69 20.86
CA LEU A 161 -15.44 20.97 20.91
C LEU A 161 -16.11 21.05 19.53
N ALA A 162 -16.57 19.90 19.00
CA ALA A 162 -17.27 19.85 17.73
C ALA A 162 -18.52 20.74 17.74
N ASN A 163 -18.70 21.55 16.70
CA ASN A 163 -19.88 22.41 16.59
C ASN A 163 -21.12 21.57 16.27
N PRO A 164 -22.30 21.90 16.83
CA PRO A 164 -23.55 21.19 16.53
C PRO A 164 -23.85 21.19 15.03
N THR A 165 -24.33 20.06 14.51
CA THR A 165 -24.79 19.93 13.11
C THR A 165 -26.17 19.30 13.07
N THR A 166 -27.00 19.76 12.12
CA THR A 166 -28.28 19.13 11.75
C THR A 166 -28.17 18.33 10.46
N GLU A 167 -27.02 18.39 9.78
CA GLU A 167 -26.76 17.66 8.55
C GLU A 167 -26.59 16.16 8.83
N PRO A 168 -26.97 15.28 7.90
CA PRO A 168 -26.76 13.83 8.04
C PRO A 168 -25.28 13.49 8.26
N GLU A 169 -24.99 12.53 9.14
CA GLU A 169 -23.62 12.05 9.36
C GLU A 169 -23.06 11.39 8.08
N GLN A 170 -22.15 12.08 7.40
CA GLN A 170 -21.35 11.53 6.31
C GLN A 170 -20.07 10.93 6.85
N PHE A 171 -19.75 9.69 6.46
CA PHE A 171 -18.52 8.97 6.82
C PHE A 171 -18.29 8.79 8.34
N GLY A 172 -19.38 8.81 9.12
CA GLY A 172 -19.38 8.55 10.57
C GLY A 172 -19.55 9.80 11.44
N ALA A 173 -19.62 9.59 12.74
CA ALA A 173 -19.76 10.64 13.73
C ALA A 173 -18.46 11.44 13.91
N ASP A 174 -18.59 12.74 14.15
CA ASP A 174 -17.46 13.59 14.55
C ASP A 174 -16.95 13.24 15.93
N VAL A 175 -15.62 13.22 16.07
CA VAL A 175 -14.93 13.13 17.36
C VAL A 175 -15.25 14.41 18.15
N LYS A 176 -15.87 14.27 19.32
CA LYS A 176 -16.48 15.42 20.00
C LYS A 176 -15.46 16.41 20.57
N GLU A 177 -14.37 15.91 21.13
CA GLU A 177 -13.35 16.74 21.77
C GLU A 177 -11.98 16.47 21.17
N LEU A 178 -11.30 17.53 20.72
CA LEU A 178 -9.95 17.46 20.17
C LEU A 178 -8.98 18.29 21.02
N VAL A 179 -7.70 17.97 20.89
CA VAL A 179 -6.60 18.79 21.38
C VAL A 179 -5.79 19.27 20.18
N VAL A 180 -5.42 20.55 20.16
CA VAL A 180 -4.46 21.10 19.21
C VAL A 180 -3.21 21.53 19.95
N ASP A 181 -2.09 20.87 19.66
CA ASP A 181 -0.77 21.24 20.16
C ASP A 181 0.02 21.94 19.05
N ILE A 182 0.37 23.20 19.28
CA ILE A 182 1.17 24.02 18.38
C ILE A 182 2.52 24.27 19.01
N THR A 183 3.59 23.81 18.33
CA THR A 183 4.98 24.03 18.77
C THR A 183 5.72 24.88 17.76
N LYS A 184 6.20 26.06 18.21
CA LYS A 184 6.98 26.98 17.39
C LYS A 184 8.48 26.69 17.58
N LYS A 185 9.16 26.32 16.50
CA LYS A 185 10.62 26.27 16.39
C LYS A 185 11.09 27.52 15.63
N GLU A 186 12.41 27.71 15.47
CA GLU A 186 12.98 28.88 14.78
C GLU A 186 12.41 29.01 13.35
N ASP A 187 12.54 27.94 12.55
CA ASP A 187 12.17 27.92 11.13
C ASP A 187 11.01 26.96 10.81
N SER A 188 10.30 26.46 11.82
CA SER A 188 9.12 25.61 11.60
C SER A 188 8.08 25.75 12.70
N VAL A 189 6.83 25.44 12.35
CA VAL A 189 5.73 25.29 13.29
C VAL A 189 5.15 23.90 13.11
N ARG A 190 5.03 23.14 14.21
CA ARG A 190 4.26 21.91 14.25
C ARG A 190 2.85 22.22 14.73
N VAL A 191 1.83 21.75 14.02
CA VAL A 191 0.41 21.83 14.41
C VAL A 191 -0.13 20.41 14.45
N LYS A 192 -0.34 19.89 15.65
CA LYS A 192 -0.81 18.53 15.89
C LYS A 192 -2.23 18.56 16.43
N ILE A 193 -3.18 17.90 15.76
CA ILE A 193 -4.59 17.79 16.17
C ILE A 193 -4.90 16.33 16.48
N THR A 194 -5.27 16.05 17.73
CA THR A 194 -5.53 14.70 18.25
C THR A 194 -6.91 14.61 18.88
N ASP A 195 -7.42 13.38 19.02
CA ASP A 195 -8.58 13.09 19.86
C ASP A 195 -8.16 13.21 21.34
N LYS A 196 -8.94 13.97 22.12
CA LYS A 196 -8.68 14.21 23.55
C LYS A 196 -8.83 12.94 24.39
N ASN A 197 -9.78 12.08 24.01
CA ASN A 197 -10.29 10.99 24.85
C ASN A 197 -9.77 9.62 24.39
N THR A 198 -9.37 9.49 23.12
CA THR A 198 -8.89 8.23 22.55
C THR A 198 -7.51 8.38 21.93
N LYS A 199 -6.55 7.52 22.32
CA LYS A 199 -5.26 7.45 21.63
C LYS A 199 -5.48 6.87 20.23
N ARG A 200 -5.22 7.68 19.21
CA ARG A 200 -5.28 7.30 17.79
C ARG A 200 -3.91 6.85 17.29
N TRP A 201 -3.88 6.26 16.09
CA TRP A 201 -2.63 5.95 15.41
C TRP A 201 -1.83 7.24 15.16
N GLU A 202 -0.54 7.18 15.47
CA GLU A 202 0.45 8.20 15.13
C GLU A 202 1.66 7.50 14.53
N VAL A 203 2.26 8.09 13.50
CA VAL A 203 3.48 7.54 12.89
C VAL A 203 4.58 7.49 13.96
N PRO A 204 5.22 6.33 14.20
CA PRO A 204 6.24 6.22 15.25
C PRO A 204 7.46 7.11 14.96
N LEU A 205 7.78 8.01 15.88
CA LEU A 205 8.86 9.00 15.72
C LEU A 205 10.27 8.39 15.82
N ASP A 206 10.39 7.20 16.41
CA ASP A 206 11.63 6.42 16.51
C ASP A 206 12.13 5.91 15.15
N LEU A 207 11.24 5.77 14.15
CA LEU A 207 11.62 5.51 12.76
C LEU A 207 12.51 6.63 12.17
N TYR A 208 12.44 7.83 12.72
CA TYR A 208 13.18 9.01 12.26
C TYR A 208 14.51 9.23 12.98
N SER A 209 15.20 8.16 13.40
CA SER A 209 16.47 8.21 14.14
C SER A 209 17.58 9.05 13.48
N LYS A 210 17.46 9.35 12.17
CA LYS A 210 18.39 10.20 11.40
C LYS A 210 17.92 11.65 11.19
N GLY A 211 16.76 12.03 11.73
CA GLY A 211 16.16 13.36 11.60
C GLY A 211 15.71 13.94 12.94
N ASP A 212 15.35 15.23 12.93
CA ASP A 212 14.92 15.94 14.13
C ASP A 212 13.56 15.48 14.68
N LEU A 213 12.74 14.76 13.91
CA LEU A 213 11.49 14.17 14.40
C LEU A 213 11.69 13.21 15.58
N SER A 214 12.80 12.45 15.58
CA SER A 214 13.12 11.53 16.68
C SER A 214 13.35 12.24 18.01
N LYS A 215 13.74 13.53 18.00
CA LYS A 215 13.94 14.32 19.23
C LYS A 215 12.63 14.62 19.95
N ASP A 216 11.50 14.53 19.24
CA ASP A 216 10.17 14.73 19.80
C ASP A 216 9.56 13.40 20.32
N SER A 217 10.27 12.26 20.21
CA SER A 217 9.83 10.96 20.76
C SER A 217 10.08 10.92 22.29
N GLY A 218 9.10 11.32 23.09
CA GLY A 218 9.22 11.42 24.55
C GLY A 218 9.35 10.09 25.34
N ASN A 219 10.05 9.07 24.83
CA ASN A 219 10.24 7.80 25.52
C ASN A 219 11.54 7.77 26.35
N GLY A 220 11.38 7.79 27.68
CA GLY A 220 12.43 7.60 28.67
C GLY A 220 12.95 6.16 28.71
N GLY A 221 13.79 5.77 27.73
CA GLY A 221 14.65 4.59 27.78
C GLY A 221 16.04 4.94 28.30
N GLN A 222 16.47 4.27 29.37
CA GLN A 222 17.75 4.47 30.05
C GLN A 222 18.95 4.38 29.10
N GLY A 223 19.53 5.53 28.74
CA GLY A 223 20.72 5.53 27.89
C GLY A 223 21.21 6.89 27.43
N GLN A 224 21.09 7.94 28.26
CA GLN A 224 21.97 9.11 28.30
C GLN A 224 21.40 10.11 29.31
N GLN A 225 21.89 10.08 30.56
CA GLN A 225 21.88 11.28 31.39
C GLN A 225 22.87 12.27 30.76
N GLY A 226 22.35 13.07 29.83
CA GLY A 226 23.13 14.04 29.08
C GLY A 226 22.22 15.14 28.58
N GLN A 227 21.99 16.13 29.44
CA GLN A 227 21.39 17.43 29.13
C GLN A 227 19.94 17.37 28.62
N GLN A 228 18.99 17.67 29.52
CA GLN A 228 17.88 18.56 29.14
C GLN A 228 18.52 19.84 28.58
N GLY A 229 18.82 19.84 27.28
CA GLY A 229 19.23 21.02 26.58
C GLY A 229 18.11 22.03 26.76
N GLN A 230 18.43 23.15 27.40
CA GLN A 230 17.62 24.35 27.33
C GLN A 230 17.18 24.50 25.87
N GLN A 231 15.89 24.27 25.58
CA GLN A 231 15.29 24.75 24.35
C GLN A 231 15.49 26.26 24.42
N GLY A 232 16.48 26.74 23.69
CA GLY A 232 16.90 28.12 23.74
C GLY A 232 15.69 29.02 23.49
N ASN A 233 15.72 30.21 24.08
CA ASN A 233 14.89 31.36 23.77
C ASN A 233 15.02 31.84 22.30
N ALA A 234 15.25 30.94 21.34
CA ALA A 234 15.22 31.25 19.92
C ALA A 234 13.79 31.67 19.60
N LYS A 235 13.64 32.97 19.31
CA LYS A 235 12.37 33.54 18.88
C LYS A 235 12.03 32.93 17.52
N SER A 236 10.86 32.33 17.41
CA SER A 236 10.38 31.80 16.12
C SER A 236 10.31 32.90 15.06
N ASN A 237 10.76 32.59 13.84
CA ASN A 237 10.61 33.43 12.66
C ASN A 237 9.17 33.41 12.10
N LEU A 238 8.29 32.63 12.73
CA LEU A 238 6.90 32.44 12.35
C LEU A 238 5.96 33.00 13.43
N ASP A 239 4.84 33.56 12.98
CA ASP A 239 3.68 33.88 13.77
C ASP A 239 2.58 32.85 13.54
N VAL A 240 1.84 32.52 14.59
CA VAL A 240 0.69 31.63 14.54
C VAL A 240 -0.52 32.37 15.08
N MET A 241 -1.61 32.36 14.33
CA MET A 241 -2.92 32.87 14.75
C MET A 241 -3.95 31.76 14.62
N TYR A 242 -4.99 31.82 15.46
CA TYR A 242 -6.14 30.93 15.36
C TYR A 242 -7.44 31.71 15.55
N THR A 243 -8.54 31.23 14.94
CA THR A 243 -9.90 31.69 15.22
C THR A 243 -10.56 30.78 16.24
N LYS A 244 -11.48 31.32 17.06
CA LYS A 244 -12.13 30.55 18.12
C LYS A 244 -13.34 29.74 17.64
N ASN A 245 -14.16 30.26 16.74
CA ASN A 245 -15.34 29.59 16.22
C ASN A 245 -15.73 30.12 14.82
N PRO A 246 -15.72 29.29 13.76
CA PRO A 246 -15.08 27.97 13.74
C PRO A 246 -13.56 28.11 13.96
N PHE A 247 -12.93 27.06 14.47
CA PHE A 247 -11.49 26.96 14.67
C PHE A 247 -10.77 26.93 13.32
N THR A 248 -9.76 27.78 13.20
CA THR A 248 -8.82 27.78 12.06
C THR A 248 -7.43 28.08 12.59
N VAL A 249 -6.40 27.69 11.86
CA VAL A 249 -5.00 28.02 12.16
C VAL A 249 -4.35 28.67 10.95
N LYS A 250 -3.55 29.70 11.22
CA LYS A 250 -2.82 30.47 10.23
C LYS A 250 -1.38 30.67 10.65
N VAL A 251 -0.44 30.25 9.81
CA VAL A 251 1.01 30.41 10.03
C VAL A 251 1.55 31.44 9.05
N THR A 252 2.22 32.47 9.55
CA THR A 252 2.76 33.59 8.77
C THR A 252 4.24 33.77 9.04
N ARG A 253 5.03 33.97 7.99
CA ARG A 253 6.46 34.27 8.15
C ARG A 253 6.68 35.75 8.44
N LYS A 254 7.38 36.05 9.53
CA LYS A 254 7.57 37.43 10.03
C LYS A 254 8.34 38.33 9.06
N SER A 255 9.35 37.78 8.39
CA SER A 255 10.27 38.56 7.57
C SER A 255 9.62 39.22 6.35
N ASP A 256 8.54 38.64 5.83
CA ASP A 256 7.87 39.11 4.61
C ASP A 256 6.34 39.18 4.71
N GLY A 257 5.77 38.76 5.85
CA GLY A 257 4.32 38.72 6.07
C GLY A 257 3.61 37.65 5.23
N TYR A 258 4.33 36.73 4.59
CA TYR A 258 3.71 35.73 3.73
C TYR A 258 3.05 34.63 4.55
N VAL A 259 1.83 34.26 4.15
CA VAL A 259 1.05 33.21 4.80
C VAL A 259 1.49 31.86 4.24
N LEU A 260 1.99 30.99 5.11
CA LEU A 260 2.54 29.68 4.74
C LEU A 260 1.50 28.56 4.88
N PHE A 261 0.51 28.76 5.75
CA PHE A 261 -0.59 27.84 5.96
C PHE A 261 -1.80 28.64 6.45
N ASP A 262 -2.98 28.40 5.88
CA ASP A 262 -4.23 29.08 6.25
C ASP A 262 -5.41 28.13 6.10
N SER A 263 -5.89 27.59 7.22
CA SER A 263 -6.99 26.63 7.21
C SER A 263 -8.38 27.24 7.13
N SER A 264 -8.51 28.55 6.97
CA SER A 264 -9.82 29.24 7.03
C SER A 264 -10.72 29.03 5.82
N LYS A 265 -10.23 28.38 4.75
CA LYS A 265 -10.99 28.14 3.51
C LYS A 265 -11.86 26.89 3.52
N LEU A 266 -11.75 26.06 4.55
CA LEU A 266 -12.56 24.86 4.71
C LEU A 266 -12.61 24.46 6.18
N ASP A 267 -13.81 24.24 6.70
CA ASP A 267 -13.99 23.82 8.09
C ASP A 267 -13.33 22.47 8.36
N LEU A 268 -12.69 22.37 9.53
CA LEU A 268 -12.10 21.13 10.03
C LEU A 268 -13.19 20.07 10.22
N VAL A 269 -12.98 18.88 9.65
CA VAL A 269 -13.77 17.67 9.93
C VAL A 269 -12.83 16.62 10.52
N PHE A 270 -13.26 15.98 11.61
CA PHE A 270 -12.43 14.99 12.29
C PHE A 270 -13.32 13.84 12.80
N LYS A 271 -13.25 12.71 12.11
CA LYS A 271 -14.02 11.48 12.36
C LYS A 271 -13.05 10.30 12.51
N ASP A 272 -13.56 9.12 12.88
CA ASP A 272 -12.71 7.94 13.08
C ASP A 272 -11.96 7.51 11.81
N GLN A 273 -12.64 7.50 10.65
CA GLN A 273 -12.05 7.09 9.36
C GLN A 273 -12.18 8.18 8.28
N TYR A 274 -12.26 9.45 8.70
CA TYR A 274 -12.29 10.60 7.80
C TYR A 274 -11.84 11.89 8.50
N LEU A 275 -10.67 12.40 8.10
CA LEU A 275 -10.14 13.68 8.52
C LEU A 275 -10.10 14.61 7.32
N GLN A 276 -10.50 15.86 7.50
CA GLN A 276 -10.43 16.88 6.45
C GLN A 276 -9.90 18.19 6.99
N ILE A 277 -8.92 18.75 6.29
CA ILE A 277 -8.45 20.11 6.48
C ILE A 277 -7.93 20.63 5.14
N ALA A 278 -7.95 21.95 4.94
CA ALA A 278 -7.35 22.54 3.77
C ALA A 278 -6.36 23.64 4.15
N THR A 279 -5.53 24.05 3.20
CA THR A 279 -4.83 25.33 3.25
C THR A 279 -5.18 26.17 2.03
N ALA A 280 -5.32 27.47 2.20
CA ALA A 280 -5.52 28.40 1.08
C ALA A 280 -4.32 28.35 0.11
N VAL A 281 -4.63 28.35 -1.19
CA VAL A 281 -3.66 28.45 -2.29
C VAL A 281 -4.03 29.69 -3.10
N PRO A 282 -3.45 30.86 -2.79
CA PRO A 282 -3.72 32.09 -3.54
C PRO A 282 -3.23 31.97 -4.98
N THR A 283 -3.75 32.80 -5.88
CA THR A 283 -3.45 32.76 -7.32
C THR A 283 -1.97 32.98 -7.65
N ASP A 284 -1.22 33.63 -6.75
CA ASP A 284 0.22 33.86 -6.89
C ASP A 284 1.09 32.71 -6.37
N LEU A 285 0.50 31.66 -5.79
CA LEU A 285 1.20 30.50 -5.25
C LEU A 285 1.21 29.34 -6.25
N SER A 286 2.41 28.86 -6.59
CA SER A 286 2.60 27.59 -7.30
C SER A 286 2.93 26.48 -6.31
N VAL A 287 2.28 25.33 -6.45
CA VAL A 287 2.45 24.17 -5.57
C VAL A 287 3.17 23.05 -6.33
N TYR A 288 4.14 22.42 -5.67
CA TYR A 288 4.97 21.33 -6.19
C TYR A 288 5.09 20.22 -5.15
N GLY A 289 5.32 18.98 -5.57
CA GLY A 289 5.45 17.83 -4.68
C GLY A 289 4.18 16.99 -4.65
N LEU A 290 3.91 16.35 -3.50
CA LEU A 290 2.97 15.25 -3.34
C LEU A 290 3.37 14.03 -4.19
N GLY A 291 3.30 12.83 -3.63
CA GLY A 291 3.73 11.64 -4.36
C GLY A 291 3.40 10.34 -3.64
N GLU A 292 3.58 9.19 -4.28
CA GLU A 292 4.20 9.01 -5.59
C GLU A 292 3.14 8.80 -6.69
N SER A 293 3.31 9.50 -7.83
CA SER A 293 2.47 9.32 -9.02
C SER A 293 3.10 10.01 -10.23
N THR A 294 2.89 9.47 -11.42
CA THR A 294 3.34 10.10 -12.67
C THR A 294 2.43 11.25 -13.08
N ARG A 295 3.04 12.39 -13.43
CA ARG A 295 2.36 13.63 -13.81
C ARG A 295 3.03 14.27 -15.02
N GLY A 296 2.24 14.84 -15.93
CA GLY A 296 2.76 15.62 -17.06
C GLY A 296 3.37 16.98 -16.69
N SER A 297 3.24 17.42 -15.43
CA SER A 297 3.80 18.67 -14.91
C SER A 297 4.26 18.49 -13.47
N MET A 298 5.35 19.17 -13.10
CA MET A 298 5.83 19.25 -11.71
C MET A 298 4.95 20.19 -10.86
N ARG A 299 4.35 21.21 -11.49
CA ARG A 299 3.40 22.14 -10.86
C ARG A 299 2.01 21.51 -10.84
N LEU A 300 1.33 21.60 -9.71
CA LEU A 300 -0.09 21.26 -9.56
C LEU A 300 -0.99 22.37 -10.13
N TYR A 301 -2.09 21.94 -10.76
CA TYR A 301 -3.16 22.78 -11.30
C TYR A 301 -4.50 22.49 -10.62
N PRO A 302 -5.46 23.44 -10.65
CA PRO A 302 -6.82 23.17 -10.19
C PRO A 302 -7.41 21.92 -10.85
N GLY A 303 -8.00 21.04 -10.05
CA GLY A 303 -8.49 19.72 -10.46
C GLY A 303 -7.48 18.58 -10.29
N ASP A 304 -6.20 18.88 -10.02
CA ASP A 304 -5.22 17.82 -9.75
C ASP A 304 -5.47 17.18 -8.38
N ARG A 305 -5.52 15.85 -8.37
CA ARG A 305 -5.63 14.99 -7.19
C ARG A 305 -4.45 14.04 -7.11
N HIS A 306 -3.83 13.97 -5.93
CA HIS A 306 -2.80 13.01 -5.57
C HIS A 306 -3.34 12.08 -4.49
N THR A 307 -3.48 10.80 -4.83
CA THR A 307 -3.80 9.74 -3.87
C THR A 307 -2.49 9.17 -3.32
N MET A 308 -2.46 8.91 -2.02
CA MET A 308 -1.29 8.38 -1.31
C MET A 308 -1.69 7.09 -0.61
N TRP A 309 -1.38 6.00 -1.29
CA TRP A 309 -1.53 4.62 -0.84
C TRP A 309 -0.53 3.82 -1.68
N ALA A 310 0.52 3.30 -1.06
CA ALA A 310 1.60 2.60 -1.74
C ALA A 310 1.03 1.44 -2.58
N ARG A 311 1.28 1.42 -3.88
CA ARG A 311 0.65 0.48 -4.79
C ARG A 311 1.61 0.04 -5.86
N ASP A 312 1.66 -1.28 -6.07
CA ASP A 312 2.26 -1.88 -7.24
C ASP A 312 1.45 -1.49 -8.49
N GLN A 313 1.85 -0.37 -9.07
CA GLN A 313 1.26 0.24 -10.24
C GLN A 313 2.39 0.81 -11.09
N ALA A 314 2.48 0.33 -12.34
CA ALA A 314 3.47 0.81 -13.30
C ALA A 314 3.42 2.34 -13.43
N SER A 315 4.58 3.00 -13.33
CA SER A 315 4.72 4.45 -13.44
C SER A 315 4.47 4.99 -14.85
N SER A 316 4.34 4.11 -15.85
CA SER A 316 3.78 4.45 -17.15
C SER A 316 2.32 4.92 -17.10
N GLY A 317 1.57 4.60 -16.03
CA GLY A 317 0.23 5.11 -15.79
C GLY A 317 0.25 6.52 -15.17
N GLU A 318 -0.40 7.49 -15.82
CA GLU A 318 -0.53 8.84 -15.29
C GLU A 318 -1.67 8.99 -14.27
N LYS A 319 -1.48 9.89 -13.29
CA LYS A 319 -2.52 10.30 -12.32
C LYS A 319 -3.07 9.17 -11.43
N ILE A 320 -2.30 8.11 -11.25
CA ILE A 320 -2.61 6.99 -10.36
C ILE A 320 -1.55 6.95 -9.25
N ASN A 321 -1.94 6.56 -8.03
CA ASN A 321 -0.98 6.30 -6.95
C ASN A 321 -0.06 5.13 -7.30
N THR A 322 1.24 5.31 -7.10
CA THR A 322 2.27 4.30 -7.33
C THR A 322 2.94 3.92 -6.01
N TYR A 323 4.26 3.73 -5.99
CA TYR A 323 4.99 2.97 -4.99
C TYR A 323 5.12 3.67 -3.64
N GLY A 324 5.40 4.97 -3.61
CA GLY A 324 5.60 5.74 -2.40
C GLY A 324 4.40 6.58 -1.94
N SER A 325 4.50 7.10 -0.72
CA SER A 325 3.52 8.01 -0.09
C SER A 325 4.25 9.18 0.57
N HIS A 326 4.15 10.37 -0.03
CA HIS A 326 4.88 11.59 0.33
C HIS A 326 3.93 12.79 0.47
N PRO A 327 3.29 12.96 1.64
CA PRO A 327 2.39 14.08 1.94
C PRO A 327 3.15 15.39 2.25
N PHE A 328 4.07 15.77 1.37
CA PHE A 328 4.83 17.02 1.43
C PHE A 328 4.63 17.84 0.15
N PHE A 329 4.36 19.13 0.31
CA PHE A 329 4.40 20.07 -0.81
C PHE A 329 5.34 21.25 -0.52
N LEU A 330 5.89 21.79 -1.61
CA LEU A 330 6.62 23.06 -1.64
C LEU A 330 5.74 24.10 -2.34
N GLY A 331 5.48 25.22 -1.67
CA GLY A 331 4.80 26.36 -2.23
C GLY A 331 5.80 27.44 -2.63
N LEU A 332 5.71 27.98 -3.85
CA LEU A 332 6.55 29.09 -4.35
C LEU A 332 5.67 30.23 -4.84
N ASN A 333 5.78 31.40 -4.22
CA ASN A 333 4.97 32.56 -4.59
C ASN A 333 5.58 33.38 -5.75
N GLY A 334 4.80 34.30 -6.31
CA GLY A 334 5.22 35.18 -7.41
C GLY A 334 6.39 36.12 -7.08
N LYS A 335 6.79 36.23 -5.80
CA LYS A 335 7.98 36.99 -5.35
C LYS A 335 9.22 36.10 -5.15
N GLY A 336 9.14 34.82 -5.54
CA GLY A 336 10.24 33.86 -5.39
C GLY A 336 10.48 33.40 -3.95
N LYS A 337 9.50 33.56 -3.06
CA LYS A 337 9.56 33.07 -1.68
C LYS A 337 8.88 31.73 -1.57
N ALA A 338 9.59 30.76 -1.03
CA ALA A 338 9.15 29.38 -0.86
C ALA A 338 8.80 29.05 0.59
N HIS A 339 7.98 28.03 0.78
CA HIS A 339 7.73 27.36 2.06
C HIS A 339 7.43 25.88 1.80
N GLY A 340 7.46 25.06 2.86
CA GLY A 340 7.08 23.66 2.79
C GLY A 340 5.97 23.35 3.79
N VAL A 341 5.13 22.38 3.47
CA VAL A 341 4.16 21.82 4.42
C VAL A 341 4.22 20.30 4.30
N PHE A 342 4.49 19.65 5.42
CA PHE A 342 4.54 18.19 5.55
C PHE A 342 3.45 17.75 6.52
N LEU A 343 2.63 16.76 6.14
CA LEU A 343 1.70 16.08 7.04
C LEU A 343 2.30 14.73 7.44
N LEU A 344 2.66 14.54 8.70
CA LEU A 344 3.12 13.26 9.22
C LEU A 344 1.91 12.35 9.52
N ASN A 345 1.41 11.68 8.48
CA ASN A 345 0.34 10.70 8.56
C ASN A 345 0.57 9.61 7.50
N SER A 346 0.48 8.33 7.89
CA SER A 346 0.71 7.18 7.01
C SER A 346 -0.56 6.49 6.51
N ASN A 347 -1.75 6.91 6.96
CA ASN A 347 -3.00 6.39 6.44
C ASN A 347 -3.22 6.80 4.98
N GLY A 348 -4.09 6.07 4.28
CA GLY A 348 -4.52 6.43 2.93
C GLY A 348 -5.13 7.84 2.88
N MET A 349 -4.78 8.61 1.84
CA MET A 349 -5.33 9.96 1.69
C MET A 349 -5.42 10.41 0.23
N ASP A 350 -6.36 11.31 0.00
CA ASP A 350 -6.40 12.14 -1.21
C ASP A 350 -6.03 13.58 -0.84
N VAL A 351 -5.15 14.17 -1.65
CA VAL A 351 -4.83 15.60 -1.58
C VAL A 351 -5.13 16.23 -2.93
N ALA A 352 -6.06 17.18 -2.95
CA ALA A 352 -6.57 17.79 -4.19
C ALA A 352 -6.46 19.32 -4.15
N LEU A 353 -6.06 19.91 -5.28
CA LEU A 353 -6.09 21.36 -5.47
C LEU A 353 -7.42 21.75 -6.12
N GLU A 354 -8.33 22.31 -5.34
CA GLU A 354 -9.68 22.68 -5.78
C GLU A 354 -10.03 24.07 -5.25
N ASP A 355 -10.74 24.90 -6.03
CA ASP A 355 -11.25 26.22 -5.58
C ASP A 355 -10.22 27.13 -4.85
N GLY A 356 -8.94 27.09 -5.26
CA GLY A 356 -7.89 27.88 -4.62
C GLY A 356 -7.53 27.42 -3.20
N ARG A 357 -7.66 26.12 -2.91
CA ARG A 357 -7.25 25.48 -1.66
C ARG A 357 -6.69 24.09 -1.94
N LEU A 358 -5.68 23.70 -1.16
CA LEU A 358 -5.17 22.34 -1.14
C LEU A 358 -5.89 21.59 -0.01
N ILE A 359 -6.72 20.62 -0.38
CA ILE A 359 -7.62 19.89 0.52
C ILE A 359 -7.03 18.53 0.81
N TYR A 360 -6.87 18.19 2.10
CA TYR A 360 -6.46 16.87 2.58
C TYR A 360 -7.72 16.11 3.01
N GLN A 361 -7.92 14.89 2.50
CA GLN A 361 -8.95 13.96 2.93
C GLN A 361 -8.26 12.64 3.32
N VAL A 362 -8.15 12.38 4.62
CA VAL A 362 -7.33 11.29 5.19
C VAL A 362 -8.24 10.26 5.88
N ILE A 363 -7.98 8.98 5.68
CA ILE A 363 -8.88 7.92 6.17
C ILE A 363 -8.60 7.45 7.61
N GLY A 364 -7.69 8.10 8.34
CA GLY A 364 -7.32 7.66 9.69
C GLY A 364 -6.21 8.47 10.33
N GLY A 365 -5.74 7.99 11.48
CA GLY A 365 -4.65 8.62 12.23
C GLY A 365 -5.02 9.96 12.84
N ILE A 366 -4.09 10.91 12.80
CA ILE A 366 -4.21 12.28 13.32
C ILE A 366 -3.75 13.31 12.27
N LEU A 367 -3.96 14.59 12.52
CA LEU A 367 -3.38 15.65 11.68
C LEU A 367 -2.13 16.22 12.36
N ASP A 368 -0.94 15.87 11.87
CA ASP A 368 0.35 16.31 12.43
C ASP A 368 1.15 17.08 11.37
N PHE A 369 0.86 18.37 11.23
CA PHE A 369 1.46 19.23 10.22
C PHE A 369 2.77 19.85 10.71
N HIS A 370 3.75 19.89 9.83
CA HIS A 370 4.98 20.65 9.96
C HIS A 370 5.05 21.71 8.84
N VAL A 371 4.88 22.97 9.22
CA VAL A 371 5.00 24.14 8.33
C VAL A 371 6.43 24.66 8.39
N ILE A 372 7.10 24.67 7.25
CA ILE A 372 8.54 24.90 7.09
C ILE A 372 8.78 26.24 6.42
N SER A 373 9.58 27.09 7.07
CA SER A 373 9.68 28.52 6.76
C SER A 373 10.32 28.84 5.41
N GLY A 374 11.40 28.18 4.98
CA GLY A 374 12.20 28.61 3.82
C GLY A 374 13.18 29.76 4.16
N PRO A 375 13.40 30.77 3.29
CA PRO A 375 12.48 31.26 2.27
C PRO A 375 12.84 30.94 0.81
N LYS A 376 13.96 30.28 0.50
CA LYS A 376 14.24 29.79 -0.86
C LYS A 376 13.84 28.32 -0.98
N PRO A 377 13.57 27.80 -2.19
CA PRO A 377 13.27 26.37 -2.36
C PRO A 377 14.34 25.45 -1.74
N VAL A 378 15.62 25.79 -1.89
CA VAL A 378 16.73 25.03 -1.28
C VAL A 378 16.71 25.06 0.26
N ASP A 379 16.30 26.18 0.86
CA ASP A 379 16.19 26.32 2.32
C ASP A 379 15.06 25.42 2.84
N VAL A 380 13.93 25.39 2.12
CA VAL A 380 12.79 24.52 2.44
C VAL A 380 13.22 23.05 2.40
N VAL A 381 13.90 22.61 1.34
CA VAL A 381 14.38 21.22 1.23
C VAL A 381 15.41 20.90 2.32
N ASN A 382 16.30 21.84 2.64
CA ASN A 382 17.29 21.68 3.71
C ASN A 382 16.63 21.53 5.10
N GLN A 383 15.62 22.35 5.40
CA GLN A 383 14.87 22.29 6.66
C GLN A 383 14.01 21.01 6.72
N TYR A 384 13.33 20.65 5.64
CA TYR A 384 12.56 19.42 5.54
C TYR A 384 13.42 18.18 5.75
N THR A 385 14.56 18.08 5.05
CA THR A 385 15.47 16.93 5.23
C THR A 385 16.20 16.93 6.57
N SER A 386 16.31 18.07 7.26
CA SER A 386 16.75 18.06 8.67
C SER A 386 15.71 17.43 9.59
N LEU A 387 14.42 17.67 9.30
CA LEU A 387 13.30 17.12 10.05
C LEU A 387 13.17 15.60 9.88
N ILE A 388 13.13 15.11 8.64
CA ILE A 388 12.85 13.69 8.33
C ILE A 388 14.12 12.83 8.20
N GLY A 389 15.30 13.44 8.16
CA GLY A 389 16.58 12.78 7.93
C GLY A 389 17.17 13.10 6.57
N ARG A 390 18.47 13.44 6.57
CA ARG A 390 19.18 13.86 5.37
C ARG A 390 19.44 12.66 4.46
N PRO A 391 19.41 12.83 3.12
CA PRO A 391 19.79 11.78 2.20
C PRO A 391 21.15 11.18 2.57
N LYS A 392 21.22 9.86 2.59
CA LYS A 392 22.45 9.14 2.91
C LYS A 392 23.49 9.36 1.81
N LEU A 393 24.76 9.45 2.21
CA LEU A 393 25.88 9.38 1.27
C LEU A 393 26.07 7.93 0.77
N MET A 394 25.92 7.74 -0.54
CA MET A 394 26.06 6.43 -1.18
C MET A 394 27.55 6.06 -1.38
N PRO A 395 27.88 4.76 -1.54
CA PRO A 395 29.24 4.38 -1.93
C PRO A 395 29.59 4.91 -3.32
N TYR A 396 30.86 5.27 -3.56
CA TYR A 396 31.24 6.00 -4.78
C TYR A 396 30.90 5.24 -6.08
N TRP A 397 31.05 3.91 -6.09
CA TRP A 397 30.73 3.07 -7.23
C TRP A 397 29.26 3.15 -7.66
N SER A 398 28.34 3.51 -6.75
CA SER A 398 26.92 3.55 -7.09
C SER A 398 26.57 4.73 -8.01
N TYR A 399 27.46 5.72 -8.16
CA TYR A 399 27.29 6.81 -9.12
C TYR A 399 27.73 6.45 -10.54
N GLY A 400 28.36 5.29 -10.72
CA GLY A 400 28.73 4.73 -12.01
C GLY A 400 27.53 4.24 -12.83
N PHE A 401 27.78 3.61 -13.98
CA PHE A 401 26.70 3.04 -14.80
C PHE A 401 26.33 1.63 -14.33
N HIS A 402 25.03 1.33 -14.35
CA HIS A 402 24.43 0.09 -13.86
C HIS A 402 23.71 -0.62 -15.01
N GLN A 403 23.86 -1.94 -15.11
CA GLN A 403 23.14 -2.77 -16.07
C GLN A 403 22.30 -3.82 -15.35
N CYS A 404 20.99 -3.82 -15.63
CA CYS A 404 20.03 -4.78 -15.11
C CYS A 404 19.09 -5.26 -16.24
N ARG A 405 18.37 -6.36 -15.97
CA ARG A 405 17.23 -6.84 -16.75
C ARG A 405 16.50 -7.94 -15.96
N TRP A 406 15.18 -7.90 -15.98
CA TRP A 406 14.34 -9.09 -15.77
C TRP A 406 14.47 -10.06 -16.95
N GLY A 407 14.95 -11.28 -16.71
CA GLY A 407 15.07 -12.35 -17.69
C GLY A 407 16.50 -12.71 -18.10
N TYR A 408 17.51 -12.44 -17.26
CA TYR A 408 18.82 -13.09 -17.45
C TYR A 408 18.69 -14.57 -17.13
N LYS A 409 18.93 -15.46 -18.11
CA LYS A 409 18.55 -16.88 -17.98
C LYS A 409 19.55 -17.75 -17.25
N ASN A 410 20.82 -17.33 -17.12
CA ASN A 410 21.89 -18.08 -16.48
C ASN A 410 23.15 -17.21 -16.29
N VAL A 411 24.14 -17.73 -15.55
CA VAL A 411 25.43 -17.07 -15.29
C VAL A 411 26.17 -16.67 -16.57
N SER A 412 26.07 -17.47 -17.65
CA SER A 412 26.75 -17.17 -18.91
C SER A 412 26.22 -15.90 -19.57
N MET A 413 24.93 -15.59 -19.43
CA MET A 413 24.36 -14.33 -19.95
C MET A 413 24.88 -13.11 -19.18
N LEU A 414 25.00 -13.21 -17.84
CA LEU A 414 25.60 -12.14 -17.03
C LEU A 414 27.05 -11.88 -17.46
N ARG A 415 27.83 -12.94 -17.64
CA ARG A 415 29.22 -12.86 -18.10
C ARG A 415 29.33 -12.24 -19.49
N ASP A 416 28.51 -12.68 -20.44
CA ASP A 416 28.50 -12.12 -21.81
C ASP A 416 28.17 -10.62 -21.82
N VAL A 417 27.25 -10.16 -20.97
CA VAL A 417 26.95 -8.73 -20.82
C VAL A 417 28.18 -7.97 -20.34
N VAL A 418 28.79 -8.40 -19.22
CA VAL A 418 29.99 -7.75 -18.66
C VAL A 418 31.14 -7.71 -19.68
N ASP A 419 31.38 -8.81 -20.37
CA ASP A 419 32.46 -8.93 -21.35
C ASP A 419 32.18 -8.06 -22.60
N LYS A 420 30.93 -7.91 -23.02
CA LYS A 420 30.56 -7.00 -24.12
C LYS A 420 30.71 -5.53 -23.75
N TYR A 421 30.35 -5.12 -22.53
CA TYR A 421 30.64 -3.75 -22.06
C TYR A 421 32.14 -3.45 -22.13
N ALA A 422 32.97 -4.36 -21.62
CA ALA A 422 34.41 -4.23 -21.66
C ALA A 422 34.97 -4.21 -23.10
N ALA A 423 34.52 -5.13 -23.96
CA ALA A 423 34.97 -5.23 -25.35
C ALA A 423 34.61 -3.99 -26.19
N ASN A 424 33.48 -3.35 -25.87
CA ASN A 424 33.03 -2.12 -26.54
C ASN A 424 33.49 -0.84 -25.84
N GLN A 425 34.32 -0.95 -24.79
CA GLN A 425 34.85 0.20 -24.03
C GLN A 425 33.75 1.12 -23.46
N ILE A 426 32.61 0.53 -23.07
CA ILE A 426 31.51 1.24 -22.41
C ILE A 426 31.71 1.10 -20.90
N PRO A 427 31.79 2.20 -20.13
CA PRO A 427 31.90 2.12 -18.68
C PRO A 427 30.74 1.35 -18.06
N LEU A 428 31.07 0.41 -17.18
CA LEU A 428 30.13 -0.34 -16.35
C LEU A 428 30.75 -0.40 -14.96
N ASP A 429 29.97 -0.10 -13.93
CA ASP A 429 30.40 -0.25 -12.54
C ASP A 429 29.65 -1.39 -11.86
N VAL A 430 28.41 -1.66 -12.28
CA VAL A 430 27.51 -2.58 -11.57
C VAL A 430 26.70 -3.45 -12.53
N ILE A 431 26.75 -4.76 -12.31
CA ILE A 431 25.88 -5.75 -12.96
C ILE A 431 24.87 -6.28 -11.94
N TRP A 432 23.61 -6.35 -12.35
CA TRP A 432 22.50 -6.72 -11.50
C TRP A 432 21.89 -8.06 -11.92
N SER A 433 21.26 -8.74 -10.98
CA SER A 433 20.37 -9.87 -11.29
C SER A 433 19.00 -9.62 -10.68
N ASP A 434 17.98 -9.73 -11.52
CA ASP A 434 16.59 -9.83 -11.14
C ASP A 434 16.28 -11.24 -10.60
N ILE A 435 15.02 -11.53 -10.27
CA ILE A 435 14.55 -12.75 -9.58
C ILE A 435 14.94 -14.07 -10.25
N ASP A 436 15.38 -14.06 -11.51
CA ASP A 436 15.77 -15.25 -12.27
C ASP A 436 16.94 -16.03 -11.64
N TYR A 437 17.78 -15.37 -10.84
CA TYR A 437 18.89 -16.06 -10.17
C TYR A 437 18.43 -17.02 -9.07
N MET A 438 17.23 -16.81 -8.54
CA MET A 438 16.68 -17.54 -7.40
C MET A 438 16.06 -18.86 -7.84
N SER A 439 16.18 -19.90 -7.01
CA SER A 439 15.48 -21.16 -7.24
C SER A 439 13.97 -20.94 -7.04
N LYS A 440 13.17 -21.11 -8.11
CA LYS A 440 11.70 -20.91 -8.08
C LYS A 440 11.28 -19.51 -7.57
N TYR A 441 12.14 -18.51 -7.73
CA TYR A 441 11.93 -17.15 -7.18
C TYR A 441 11.92 -17.09 -5.65
N TYR A 442 12.53 -18.05 -4.95
CA TYR A 442 12.60 -18.06 -3.49
C TYR A 442 13.78 -17.19 -3.03
N ASP A 443 13.50 -16.17 -2.21
CA ASP A 443 14.55 -15.31 -1.67
C ASP A 443 15.67 -16.10 -0.98
N PHE A 444 16.87 -15.51 -0.99
CA PHE A 444 18.05 -16.09 -0.36
C PHE A 444 18.45 -17.47 -0.91
N THR A 445 18.09 -17.80 -2.15
CA THR A 445 18.48 -19.05 -2.83
C THR A 445 19.19 -18.77 -4.17
N LEU A 446 19.77 -19.82 -4.75
CA LEU A 446 20.31 -19.83 -6.10
C LEU A 446 19.69 -20.99 -6.88
N ASP A 447 19.30 -20.75 -8.13
CA ASP A 447 18.83 -21.80 -9.02
C ASP A 447 19.99 -22.79 -9.30
N PRO A 448 19.86 -24.08 -8.93
CA PRO A 448 20.98 -25.01 -8.99
C PRO A 448 21.36 -25.43 -10.42
N VAL A 449 20.57 -25.06 -11.43
CA VAL A 449 20.80 -25.43 -12.84
C VAL A 449 21.33 -24.24 -13.62
N ASN A 450 20.66 -23.11 -13.54
CA ASN A 450 20.95 -21.91 -14.31
C ASN A 450 21.93 -20.96 -13.61
N PHE A 451 21.93 -20.97 -12.28
CA PHE A 451 22.79 -20.14 -11.43
C PHE A 451 23.52 -20.97 -10.37
N PRO A 452 24.19 -22.09 -10.76
CA PRO A 452 24.82 -22.98 -9.79
C PRO A 452 25.87 -22.23 -8.98
N GLN A 453 25.90 -22.52 -7.67
CA GLN A 453 26.75 -21.87 -6.66
C GLN A 453 28.21 -21.71 -7.10
N GLU A 454 28.80 -22.76 -7.69
CA GLU A 454 30.20 -22.74 -8.11
C GLU A 454 30.45 -21.74 -9.25
N GLU A 455 29.56 -21.68 -10.24
CA GLU A 455 29.69 -20.76 -11.38
C GLU A 455 29.39 -19.32 -10.98
N MET A 456 28.43 -19.11 -10.08
CA MET A 456 28.18 -17.78 -9.51
C MET A 456 29.37 -17.28 -8.68
N ALA A 457 30.01 -18.14 -7.88
CA ALA A 457 31.22 -17.77 -7.15
C ALA A 457 32.38 -17.38 -8.09
N LYS A 458 32.58 -18.12 -9.19
CA LYS A 458 33.57 -17.76 -10.23
C LYS A 458 33.22 -16.43 -10.89
N PHE A 459 31.96 -16.24 -11.27
CA PHE A 459 31.49 -15.00 -11.89
C PHE A 459 31.71 -13.79 -10.97
N LEU A 460 31.32 -13.88 -9.69
CA LEU A 460 31.55 -12.80 -8.73
C LEU A 460 33.03 -12.52 -8.52
N SER A 461 33.87 -13.55 -8.43
CA SER A 461 35.32 -13.37 -8.34
C SER A 461 35.88 -12.60 -9.53
N ASP A 462 35.39 -12.86 -10.74
CA ASP A 462 35.79 -12.12 -11.95
C ASP A 462 35.25 -10.69 -11.97
N VAL A 463 33.99 -10.48 -11.55
CA VAL A 463 33.37 -9.15 -11.40
C VAL A 463 34.20 -8.28 -10.44
N HIS A 464 34.46 -8.79 -9.24
CA HIS A 464 35.26 -8.09 -8.23
C HIS A 464 36.72 -7.92 -8.64
N GLY A 465 37.31 -8.92 -9.31
CA GLY A 465 38.67 -8.85 -9.85
C GLY A 465 38.86 -7.76 -10.91
N LYS A 466 37.77 -7.40 -11.62
CA LYS A 466 37.72 -6.27 -12.57
C LYS A 466 37.37 -4.93 -11.89
N GLY A 467 37.13 -4.90 -10.58
CA GLY A 467 36.71 -3.70 -9.84
C GLY A 467 35.23 -3.34 -10.03
N LEU A 468 34.43 -4.26 -10.60
CA LEU A 468 32.98 -4.12 -10.76
C LEU A 468 32.26 -4.59 -9.48
N HIS A 469 30.97 -4.27 -9.40
CA HIS A 469 30.10 -4.58 -8.27
C HIS A 469 28.88 -5.37 -8.71
N TYR A 470 28.30 -6.13 -7.78
CA TYR A 470 27.12 -6.96 -8.02
C TYR A 470 25.96 -6.59 -7.09
N VAL A 471 24.75 -6.42 -7.65
CA VAL A 471 23.53 -6.09 -6.91
C VAL A 471 22.39 -7.06 -7.28
N PRO A 472 22.00 -7.99 -6.40
CA PRO A 472 20.81 -8.81 -6.56
C PRO A 472 19.55 -8.14 -6.01
N ILE A 473 18.39 -8.50 -6.58
CA ILE A 473 17.06 -8.22 -6.02
C ILE A 473 16.73 -9.15 -4.85
N ILE A 474 15.91 -8.67 -3.91
CA ILE A 474 15.22 -9.43 -2.85
C ILE A 474 13.81 -8.86 -2.75
N ASP A 475 12.83 -9.75 -2.62
CA ASP A 475 11.44 -9.39 -2.36
C ASP A 475 11.08 -9.61 -0.88
N PRO A 476 9.99 -9.01 -0.38
CA PRO A 476 9.49 -9.32 0.96
C PRO A 476 8.66 -10.61 1.02
N GLY A 477 8.25 -11.16 -0.12
CA GLY A 477 7.34 -12.31 -0.16
C GLY A 477 8.07 -13.63 0.04
N ILE A 478 8.09 -14.12 1.28
CA ILE A 478 8.74 -15.39 1.62
C ILE A 478 7.82 -16.58 1.25
N PRO A 479 8.30 -17.59 0.51
CA PRO A 479 7.48 -18.71 0.08
C PRO A 479 6.86 -19.45 1.27
N ASP A 480 5.58 -19.77 1.19
CA ASP A 480 4.85 -20.56 2.20
C ASP A 480 5.24 -22.06 2.11
N GLU A 481 6.52 -22.39 2.21
CA GLU A 481 7.07 -23.73 1.96
C GLU A 481 7.84 -24.25 3.17
N PRO A 482 7.37 -25.32 3.86
CA PRO A 482 8.02 -25.83 5.06
C PRO A 482 9.47 -26.34 4.89
N THR A 483 9.91 -26.57 3.66
CA THR A 483 11.30 -26.95 3.37
C THR A 483 12.22 -25.75 3.15
N ASP A 484 11.65 -24.55 2.99
CA ASP A 484 12.42 -23.33 2.91
C ASP A 484 12.88 -22.86 4.30
N ILE A 485 14.15 -22.46 4.37
CA ILE A 485 14.80 -22.06 5.62
C ILE A 485 14.30 -20.69 6.08
N ALA A 486 14.09 -19.74 5.16
CA ALA A 486 13.61 -18.41 5.52
C ALA A 486 12.17 -18.48 6.04
N TYR A 487 11.33 -19.32 5.45
CA TYR A 487 9.98 -19.58 5.94
C TYR A 487 9.99 -20.22 7.33
N SER A 488 10.68 -21.36 7.46
CA SER A 488 10.72 -22.13 8.72
C SER A 488 11.26 -21.30 9.88
N ARG A 489 12.32 -20.52 9.64
CA ARG A 489 12.91 -19.64 10.65
C ARG A 489 12.01 -18.46 10.99
N GLY A 490 11.27 -17.93 10.01
CA GLY A 490 10.30 -16.86 10.24
C GLY A 490 9.13 -17.31 11.12
N LEU A 491 8.66 -18.55 10.92
CA LEU A 491 7.66 -19.18 11.79
C LEU A 491 8.20 -19.40 13.21
N GLU A 492 9.44 -19.86 13.36
CA GLU A 492 10.07 -20.07 14.68
C GLU A 492 10.14 -18.77 15.50
N LEU A 493 10.42 -17.64 14.83
CA LEU A 493 10.55 -16.33 15.46
C LEU A 493 9.22 -15.54 15.54
N ASP A 494 8.14 -16.08 14.96
CA ASP A 494 6.81 -15.46 14.86
C ASP A 494 6.83 -14.04 14.24
N VAL A 495 7.61 -13.86 13.17
CA VAL A 495 7.90 -12.53 12.58
C VAL A 495 7.05 -12.18 11.37
N PHE A 496 6.06 -12.99 10.98
CA PHE A 496 5.23 -12.67 9.81
C PHE A 496 4.00 -11.84 10.19
N ILE A 497 3.58 -10.96 9.27
CA ILE A 497 2.30 -10.26 9.34
C ILE A 497 1.18 -11.29 9.45
N LYS A 498 0.19 -11.01 10.30
CA LYS A 498 -0.92 -11.93 10.58
C LYS A 498 -2.23 -11.45 9.99
N ASP A 499 -3.09 -12.40 9.62
CA ASP A 499 -4.50 -12.12 9.36
C ASP A 499 -5.27 -11.88 10.67
N THR A 500 -6.57 -11.59 10.57
CA THR A 500 -7.42 -11.32 11.75
C THR A 500 -7.69 -12.55 12.62
N LYS A 501 -7.30 -13.76 12.17
CA LYS A 501 -7.35 -15.00 12.96
C LYS A 501 -6.03 -15.26 13.70
N GLY A 502 -5.02 -14.40 13.51
CA GLY A 502 -3.74 -14.49 14.19
C GLY A 502 -2.77 -15.51 13.59
N ILE A 503 -3.01 -15.97 12.36
CA ILE A 503 -2.07 -16.81 11.60
C ILE A 503 -1.34 -15.96 10.55
N PRO A 504 -0.15 -16.38 10.07
CA PRO A 504 0.54 -15.67 9.00
C PRO A 504 -0.39 -15.38 7.82
N TYR A 505 -0.43 -14.13 7.37
CA TYR A 505 -1.24 -13.73 6.22
C TYR A 505 -0.67 -14.38 4.97
N LEU A 506 -1.48 -15.20 4.31
CA LEU A 506 -1.11 -15.84 3.04
C LEU A 506 -1.52 -14.93 1.88
N GLY A 507 -0.53 -14.48 1.10
CA GLY A 507 -0.73 -13.80 -0.18
C GLY A 507 -0.02 -14.54 -1.32
N GLN A 508 0.20 -13.85 -2.43
CA GLN A 508 0.98 -14.37 -3.55
C GLN A 508 1.81 -13.28 -4.21
N VAL A 509 3.06 -13.61 -4.52
CA VAL A 509 3.92 -12.87 -5.45
C VAL A 509 4.65 -13.86 -6.38
N TRP A 510 5.86 -13.55 -6.85
CA TRP A 510 6.64 -14.34 -7.81
C TRP A 510 6.81 -15.83 -7.47
N PRO A 511 7.20 -16.22 -6.24
CA PRO A 511 7.34 -17.63 -5.87
C PRO A 511 6.01 -18.41 -5.72
N GLY A 512 4.86 -17.76 -5.93
CA GLY A 512 3.56 -18.34 -5.63
C GLY A 512 3.08 -17.94 -4.23
N PRO A 513 2.49 -18.85 -3.44
CA PRO A 513 1.96 -18.53 -2.12
C PRO A 513 3.07 -18.02 -1.18
N THR A 514 2.85 -16.88 -0.53
CA THR A 514 3.84 -16.20 0.30
C THR A 514 3.28 -15.65 1.60
N VAL A 515 4.18 -15.48 2.57
CA VAL A 515 3.99 -14.73 3.81
C VAL A 515 4.95 -13.54 3.86
N TYR A 516 4.65 -12.53 4.66
CA TYR A 516 5.35 -11.23 4.64
C TYR A 516 5.99 -10.93 5.99
N PRO A 517 7.30 -10.67 6.07
CA PRO A 517 7.96 -10.24 7.30
C PRO A 517 7.36 -8.94 7.83
N ASP A 518 7.15 -8.88 9.14
CA ASP A 518 6.70 -7.69 9.85
C ASP A 518 7.89 -6.93 10.41
N PHE A 519 8.28 -5.84 9.76
CA PHE A 519 9.42 -5.03 10.18
C PHE A 519 9.18 -4.16 11.42
N PHE A 520 7.95 -4.13 11.98
CA PHE A 520 7.71 -3.60 13.34
C PHE A 520 7.99 -4.64 14.43
N HIS A 521 8.06 -5.93 14.08
CA HIS A 521 8.34 -6.98 15.05
C HIS A 521 9.78 -6.85 15.58
N PRO A 522 10.04 -6.89 16.90
CA PRO A 522 11.38 -6.71 17.47
C PRO A 522 12.38 -7.77 17.02
N ASN A 523 11.91 -8.99 16.69
CA ASN A 523 12.76 -10.06 16.15
C ASN A 523 12.96 -10.01 14.63
N SER A 524 12.28 -9.13 13.90
CA SER A 524 12.37 -9.06 12.43
C SER A 524 13.77 -8.72 11.95
N THR A 525 14.46 -7.79 12.64
CA THR A 525 15.84 -7.43 12.31
C THR A 525 16.80 -8.60 12.50
N THR A 526 16.61 -9.41 13.55
CA THR A 526 17.40 -10.64 13.76
C THR A 526 17.14 -11.64 12.65
N TYR A 527 15.86 -11.92 12.37
CA TYR A 527 15.44 -12.81 11.30
C TYR A 527 16.04 -12.41 9.94
N TRP A 528 15.85 -11.15 9.55
CA TRP A 528 16.31 -10.61 8.27
C TRP A 528 17.83 -10.62 8.19
N SER A 529 18.52 -10.26 9.28
CA SER A 529 19.99 -10.32 9.34
C SER A 529 20.54 -11.74 9.15
N GLU A 530 19.89 -12.76 9.71
CA GLU A 530 20.29 -14.16 9.52
C GLU A 530 20.12 -14.59 8.06
N GLN A 531 19.05 -14.15 7.39
CA GLN A 531 18.82 -14.47 5.98
C GLN A 531 19.82 -13.78 5.05
N PHE A 532 20.10 -12.48 5.26
CA PHE A 532 21.11 -11.76 4.50
C PHE A 532 22.53 -12.28 4.73
N ASP A 533 22.87 -12.73 5.93
CA ASP A 533 24.17 -13.36 6.22
C ASP A 533 24.32 -14.70 5.48
N ARG A 534 23.27 -15.53 5.49
CA ARG A 534 23.22 -16.78 4.72
C ARG A 534 23.37 -16.51 3.23
N MET A 535 22.63 -15.54 2.70
CA MET A 535 22.74 -15.14 1.31
C MET A 535 24.13 -14.62 0.98
N HIS A 536 24.74 -13.77 1.81
CA HIS A 536 26.05 -13.19 1.52
C HIS A 536 27.16 -14.25 1.43
N LYS A 537 27.06 -15.33 2.22
CA LYS A 537 27.97 -16.49 2.13
C LYS A 537 27.86 -17.25 0.81
N MET A 538 26.69 -17.24 0.17
CA MET A 538 26.44 -17.86 -1.12
C MET A 538 26.75 -16.90 -2.28
N LEU A 539 26.45 -15.61 -2.09
CA LEU A 539 26.45 -14.59 -3.12
C LEU A 539 27.07 -13.34 -2.52
N GLU A 540 28.36 -13.11 -2.78
CA GLU A 540 29.10 -11.95 -2.27
C GLU A 540 28.66 -10.65 -2.96
N TYR A 541 27.45 -10.17 -2.65
CA TYR A 541 26.88 -8.94 -3.19
C TYR A 541 27.55 -7.67 -2.62
N ASP A 542 27.43 -6.55 -3.34
CA ASP A 542 27.97 -5.24 -2.96
C ASP A 542 26.89 -4.24 -2.53
N GLY A 543 25.67 -4.44 -3.02
CA GLY A 543 24.47 -3.72 -2.63
C GLY A 543 23.25 -4.63 -2.81
N ILE A 544 22.08 -4.15 -2.41
CA ILE A 544 20.82 -4.91 -2.46
C ILE A 544 19.74 -4.07 -3.11
N TRP A 545 18.89 -4.71 -3.89
CA TRP A 545 17.66 -4.12 -4.40
C TRP A 545 16.48 -4.77 -3.68
N ILE A 546 15.74 -4.00 -2.87
CA ILE A 546 14.49 -4.44 -2.26
C ILE A 546 13.32 -3.96 -3.12
N ASP A 547 12.51 -4.89 -3.61
CA ASP A 547 11.39 -4.61 -4.51
C ASP A 547 10.08 -5.19 -4.00
N MET A 548 8.97 -4.92 -4.68
CA MET A 548 7.65 -5.48 -4.36
C MET A 548 7.14 -5.10 -2.95
N ASN A 549 7.67 -4.01 -2.39
CA ASN A 549 7.58 -3.68 -0.96
C ASN A 549 6.62 -2.52 -0.61
N GLU A 550 5.59 -2.30 -1.41
CA GLU A 550 4.47 -1.43 -1.06
C GLU A 550 3.68 -1.84 0.20
N LEU A 551 3.36 -3.10 0.54
CA LEU A 551 3.77 -4.40 -0.03
C LEU A 551 2.83 -4.91 -1.13
N SER A 552 3.41 -5.40 -2.23
CA SER A 552 2.66 -5.95 -3.37
C SER A 552 2.10 -7.33 -3.05
N ASN A 553 0.93 -7.61 -3.61
CA ASN A 553 0.29 -8.90 -3.51
C ASN A 553 -0.65 -9.10 -4.71
N PHE A 554 -0.56 -10.26 -5.34
CA PHE A 554 -1.32 -10.61 -6.54
C PHE A 554 -2.70 -11.19 -6.19
N CYS A 555 -2.94 -11.53 -4.92
CA CYS A 555 -4.16 -12.19 -4.43
C CYS A 555 -4.94 -11.32 -3.43
N PRO A 556 -5.89 -10.49 -3.90
CA PRO A 556 -6.71 -9.68 -3.00
C PRO A 556 -7.60 -10.55 -2.10
N GLY A 557 -7.62 -10.29 -0.79
CA GLY A 557 -8.51 -10.96 0.16
C GLY A 557 -8.28 -10.54 1.60
N THR A 558 -9.26 -10.79 2.47
CA THR A 558 -9.08 -10.70 3.93
C THR A 558 -8.33 -11.92 4.48
N SER A 559 -8.54 -13.09 3.88
CA SER A 559 -7.87 -14.34 4.21
C SER A 559 -7.83 -15.20 2.95
N CYS A 560 -6.71 -15.89 2.73
CA CYS A 560 -6.51 -16.75 1.58
C CYS A 560 -6.02 -18.13 2.00
N LYS A 561 -6.29 -19.13 1.17
CA LYS A 561 -5.79 -20.51 1.33
C LYS A 561 -5.41 -21.09 -0.03
N ARG A 562 -4.53 -22.10 -0.03
CA ARG A 562 -4.18 -22.85 -1.24
C ARG A 562 -5.38 -23.63 -1.78
N TYR A 563 -5.49 -23.75 -3.10
CA TYR A 563 -6.41 -24.70 -3.73
C TYR A 563 -5.83 -26.12 -3.66
N GLU A 564 -6.65 -27.11 -3.32
CA GLU A 564 -6.26 -28.51 -3.41
C GLU A 564 -6.06 -28.92 -4.88
N GLY A 565 -4.91 -29.52 -5.21
CA GLY A 565 -4.62 -30.06 -6.54
C GLY A 565 -4.26 -29.02 -7.61
N ARG A 566 -4.19 -27.72 -7.30
CA ARG A 566 -3.74 -26.68 -8.23
C ARG A 566 -2.27 -26.36 -8.04
N GLN A 567 -1.50 -26.33 -9.12
CA GLN A 567 -0.13 -25.83 -9.11
C GLN A 567 -0.14 -24.29 -8.99
N CYS A 568 0.73 -23.77 -8.13
CA CYS A 568 0.89 -22.34 -7.86
C CYS A 568 2.39 -22.05 -7.67
N PRO A 569 2.99 -21.04 -8.33
CA PRO A 569 2.37 -20.01 -9.16
C PRO A 569 1.87 -20.53 -10.52
N ASP A 570 0.91 -19.82 -11.10
CA ASP A 570 0.35 -20.00 -12.45
C ASP A 570 0.38 -18.63 -13.16
N GLY A 571 1.61 -18.19 -13.46
CA GLY A 571 1.92 -16.82 -13.85
C GLY A 571 1.77 -15.81 -12.71
N SER A 572 1.56 -14.53 -13.05
CA SER A 572 1.34 -13.42 -12.10
C SER A 572 -0.11 -13.33 -11.60
N SER A 573 -0.93 -14.32 -11.93
CA SER A 573 -2.37 -14.33 -11.67
C SER A 573 -2.67 -15.07 -10.35
N CYS A 574 -3.64 -14.60 -9.55
CA CYS A 574 -3.86 -15.11 -8.18
C CYS A 574 -4.24 -16.60 -8.07
N CYS A 575 -3.35 -17.56 -7.88
CA CYS A 575 -3.68 -18.98 -7.72
C CYS A 575 -4.14 -19.41 -6.31
N LEU A 576 -4.57 -18.47 -5.44
CA LEU A 576 -5.15 -18.77 -4.12
C LEU A 576 -6.67 -18.64 -4.10
N GLN A 577 -7.29 -19.34 -3.14
CA GLN A 577 -8.69 -19.14 -2.78
C GLN A 577 -8.78 -18.08 -1.68
N CYS A 578 -9.20 -16.88 -2.04
CA CYS A 578 -9.33 -15.76 -1.13
C CYS A 578 -10.80 -15.46 -0.79
N THR A 579 -11.03 -14.96 0.42
CA THR A 579 -12.33 -14.46 0.89
C THR A 579 -12.19 -13.02 1.31
N ASP A 580 -13.19 -12.20 0.98
CA ASP A 580 -13.30 -10.80 1.42
C ASP A 580 -14.55 -10.65 2.29
N ASP A 581 -14.35 -10.24 3.54
CA ASP A 581 -15.41 -10.04 4.53
C ASP A 581 -16.03 -8.64 4.47
N LYS A 582 -15.63 -7.81 3.50
CA LYS A 582 -16.10 -6.44 3.29
C LYS A 582 -15.98 -5.55 4.54
N ASN A 583 -14.96 -5.81 5.38
CA ASN A 583 -14.77 -5.07 6.62
C ASN A 583 -14.47 -3.57 6.36
N LYS A 584 -14.68 -2.74 7.39
CA LYS A 584 -14.51 -1.28 7.33
C LYS A 584 -13.07 -0.81 7.06
N TRP A 585 -12.06 -1.67 7.17
CA TRP A 585 -10.68 -1.32 6.90
C TRP A 585 -10.37 -1.47 5.42
N ASN A 586 -10.87 -2.53 4.78
CA ASN A 586 -10.76 -2.72 3.33
C ASN A 586 -11.70 -1.79 2.55
N TYR A 587 -12.83 -1.43 3.18
CA TYR A 587 -13.89 -0.57 2.66
C TYR A 587 -14.15 0.58 3.65
N PRO A 588 -13.22 1.55 3.76
CA PRO A 588 -13.44 2.71 4.61
C PRO A 588 -14.70 3.48 4.17
N PRO A 589 -15.39 4.17 5.10
CA PRO A 589 -16.57 4.95 4.75
C PRO A 589 -16.30 5.98 3.64
N PHE A 590 -15.13 6.61 3.65
CA PHE A 590 -14.62 7.42 2.55
C PHE A 590 -13.62 6.60 1.73
N ALA A 591 -13.96 6.31 0.47
CA ALA A 591 -13.06 5.66 -0.46
C ALA A 591 -12.11 6.68 -1.09
N ILE A 592 -10.80 6.59 -0.80
CA ILE A 592 -9.80 7.37 -1.54
C ILE A 592 -9.78 6.96 -3.02
N ASN A 593 -9.25 7.82 -3.89
CA ASN A 593 -9.13 7.54 -5.34
C ASN A 593 -8.00 6.53 -5.67
N ASN A 594 -7.88 5.46 -4.88
CA ASN A 594 -6.92 4.39 -5.08
C ASN A 594 -7.10 3.75 -6.46
N GLY A 595 -6.00 3.56 -7.19
CA GLY A 595 -6.04 3.04 -8.57
C GLY A 595 -6.65 3.99 -9.60
N ASN A 596 -6.99 5.24 -9.22
CA ASN A 596 -7.79 6.18 -10.03
C ASN A 596 -9.20 5.66 -10.39
N SER A 597 -9.71 4.71 -9.60
CA SER A 597 -10.98 4.03 -9.79
C SER A 597 -11.71 3.77 -8.47
N TYR A 598 -11.24 4.34 -7.37
CA TYR A 598 -11.71 4.05 -6.00
C TYR A 598 -11.60 2.55 -5.67
N ASP A 599 -10.50 1.92 -6.10
CA ASP A 599 -10.21 0.52 -5.82
C ASP A 599 -10.18 0.24 -4.32
N LYS A 600 -10.60 -0.98 -3.94
CA LYS A 600 -10.50 -1.48 -2.57
C LYS A 600 -9.06 -1.37 -2.06
N LEU A 601 -8.86 -1.07 -0.78
CA LEU A 601 -7.50 -0.88 -0.24
C LEU A 601 -6.63 -2.14 -0.31
N LEU A 602 -7.27 -3.32 -0.31
CA LEU A 602 -6.59 -4.62 -0.43
C LEU A 602 -6.18 -4.98 -1.87
N ASN A 603 -6.61 -4.21 -2.88
CA ASN A 603 -6.21 -4.49 -4.27
C ASN A 603 -4.73 -4.14 -4.45
N LYS A 604 -3.96 -5.06 -5.05
CA LYS A 604 -2.50 -4.93 -5.24
C LYS A 604 -1.71 -4.77 -3.94
N GLY A 605 -2.30 -5.17 -2.82
CA GLY A 605 -1.70 -5.21 -1.50
C GLY A 605 -2.34 -6.31 -0.65
N ILE A 606 -2.02 -6.36 0.64
CA ILE A 606 -2.69 -7.28 1.58
C ILE A 606 -3.89 -6.61 2.24
N SER A 607 -4.74 -7.39 2.91
CA SER A 607 -5.87 -6.85 3.68
C SER A 607 -5.43 -5.71 4.61
N ALA A 608 -6.13 -4.57 4.54
CA ALA A 608 -5.93 -3.46 5.46
C ALA A 608 -6.32 -3.82 6.90
N SER A 609 -7.08 -4.91 7.11
CA SER A 609 -7.38 -5.44 8.44
C SER A 609 -6.30 -6.36 9.02
N SER A 610 -5.26 -6.70 8.25
CA SER A 610 -4.13 -7.50 8.73
C SER A 610 -3.38 -6.79 9.86
N LEU A 611 -2.73 -7.58 10.71
CA LEU A 611 -2.09 -7.13 11.94
C LEU A 611 -0.58 -7.35 11.89
N GLN A 612 0.14 -6.26 12.15
CA GLN A 612 1.55 -6.22 12.49
C GLN A 612 1.70 -6.23 14.02
N TYR A 613 2.95 -6.27 14.49
CA TYR A 613 3.33 -6.44 15.88
C TYR A 613 2.72 -5.36 16.76
N GLY A 614 2.35 -5.73 17.98
CA GLY A 614 1.65 -4.82 18.90
C GLY A 614 0.20 -4.50 18.47
N GLY A 615 -0.36 -5.21 17.49
CA GLY A 615 -1.73 -4.99 17.01
C GLY A 615 -1.87 -3.80 16.06
N ILE A 616 -0.75 -3.35 15.48
CA ILE A 616 -0.73 -2.29 14.47
C ILE A 616 -1.47 -2.81 13.23
N ARG A 617 -2.49 -2.08 12.76
CA ARG A 617 -3.24 -2.49 11.58
C ARG A 617 -2.51 -2.07 10.32
N GLN A 618 -2.60 -2.90 9.30
CA GLN A 618 -2.12 -2.56 7.96
C GLN A 618 -2.78 -1.29 7.43
N TYR A 619 -4.04 -1.04 7.76
CA TYR A 619 -4.75 0.21 7.45
C TYR A 619 -4.00 1.49 7.86
N ASP A 620 -3.25 1.41 8.96
CA ASP A 620 -2.47 2.52 9.52
C ASP A 620 -1.02 2.51 9.01
N ALA A 621 -0.41 1.33 8.92
CA ALA A 621 1.03 1.17 8.68
C ALA A 621 1.41 0.76 7.25
N HIS A 622 0.45 0.57 6.34
CA HIS A 622 0.70 0.12 4.97
C HIS A 622 1.77 0.95 4.25
N ASN A 623 1.61 2.28 4.23
CA ASN A 623 2.57 3.20 3.61
C ASN A 623 3.95 3.23 4.30
N LEU A 624 4.13 2.54 5.43
CA LEU A 624 5.40 2.46 6.16
C LEU A 624 6.17 1.16 5.87
N TYR A 625 5.58 0.18 5.17
CA TYR A 625 6.21 -1.14 4.99
C TYR A 625 7.58 -1.05 4.31
N GLY A 626 7.66 -0.44 3.13
CA GLY A 626 8.94 -0.24 2.44
C GLY A 626 9.92 0.65 3.22
N PHE A 627 9.42 1.57 4.06
CA PHE A 627 10.28 2.41 4.89
C PHE A 627 10.91 1.64 6.06
N THR A 628 10.15 0.80 6.76
CA THR A 628 10.68 -0.04 7.84
C THR A 628 11.61 -1.13 7.30
N GLU A 629 11.31 -1.74 6.16
CA GLU A 629 12.23 -2.63 5.45
C GLU A 629 13.51 -1.92 5.03
N SER A 630 13.42 -0.70 4.50
CA SER A 630 14.56 0.14 4.12
C SER A 630 15.49 0.42 5.30
N ILE A 631 14.93 0.72 6.47
CA ILE A 631 15.71 0.93 7.70
C ILE A 631 16.46 -0.35 8.08
N ALA A 632 15.76 -1.49 8.14
CA ALA A 632 16.32 -2.77 8.52
C ALA A 632 17.42 -3.22 7.54
N THR A 633 17.11 -3.25 6.25
CA THR A 633 18.00 -3.73 5.18
C THR A 633 19.26 -2.87 5.10
N ASN A 634 19.15 -1.54 5.15
CA ASN A 634 20.32 -0.67 5.16
C ASN A 634 21.28 -1.00 6.32
N ALA A 635 20.74 -1.11 7.54
CA ALA A 635 21.56 -1.39 8.72
C ALA A 635 22.25 -2.77 8.64
N ILE A 636 21.53 -3.78 8.13
CA ILE A 636 22.04 -5.14 7.95
C ILE A 636 23.14 -5.18 6.89
N VAL A 637 22.94 -4.57 5.72
CA VAL A 637 23.96 -4.55 4.65
C VAL A 637 25.21 -3.80 5.11
N GLU A 638 25.08 -2.68 5.86
CA GLU A 638 26.23 -1.98 6.44
C GLU A 638 27.00 -2.88 7.42
N LYS A 639 26.28 -3.65 8.24
CA LYS A 639 26.88 -4.59 9.20
C LYS A 639 27.56 -5.76 8.51
N ILE A 640 26.97 -6.34 7.47
CA ILE A 640 27.54 -7.49 6.76
C ILE A 640 28.77 -7.05 5.95
N ARG A 641 28.66 -5.96 5.19
CA ARG A 641 29.75 -5.50 4.31
C ARG A 641 30.83 -4.69 5.02
N GLN A 642 30.56 -4.17 6.23
CA GLN A 642 31.45 -3.25 6.95
C GLN A 642 31.86 -2.03 6.09
N LYS A 643 30.94 -1.61 5.21
CA LYS A 643 31.07 -0.52 4.24
C LYS A 643 29.73 0.23 4.16
N ARG A 644 29.71 1.40 3.51
CA ARG A 644 28.45 2.08 3.20
C ARG A 644 27.60 1.17 2.32
N ALA A 645 26.40 0.82 2.79
CA ALA A 645 25.47 0.06 1.98
C ALA A 645 24.96 0.89 0.80
N PHE A 646 24.80 0.23 -0.34
CA PHE A 646 23.88 0.64 -1.38
C PHE A 646 22.65 -0.26 -1.27
N VAL A 647 21.50 0.35 -1.01
CA VAL A 647 20.20 -0.33 -1.02
C VAL A 647 19.28 0.48 -1.90
N LEU A 648 18.64 -0.15 -2.87
CA LEU A 648 17.65 0.46 -3.76
C LEU A 648 16.26 -0.04 -3.34
N SER A 649 15.31 0.84 -3.02
CA SER A 649 13.93 0.48 -2.61
C SER A 649 12.88 1.05 -3.54
N ARG A 650 11.82 0.28 -3.79
CA ARG A 650 10.67 0.74 -4.58
C ARG A 650 9.78 1.66 -3.76
N SER A 651 9.12 1.09 -2.76
CA SER A 651 8.25 1.84 -1.86
C SER A 651 9.05 2.75 -0.94
N THR A 652 8.53 3.96 -0.74
CA THR A 652 9.14 4.98 0.10
C THR A 652 8.13 5.82 0.86
N PHE A 653 8.50 6.23 2.07
CA PHE A 653 7.84 7.24 2.89
C PHE A 653 8.83 8.37 3.24
N PRO A 654 8.39 9.59 3.62
CA PRO A 654 9.25 10.62 4.19
C PRO A 654 10.22 10.07 5.22
N GLY A 655 11.52 10.21 4.96
CA GLY A 655 12.62 9.65 5.75
C GLY A 655 13.41 8.55 5.04
N SER A 656 12.81 7.85 4.07
CA SER A 656 13.44 6.69 3.39
C SER A 656 14.80 7.04 2.75
N GLY A 657 14.95 8.24 2.19
CA GLY A 657 16.20 8.69 1.58
C GLY A 657 17.40 8.75 2.54
N ALA A 658 17.16 8.77 3.86
CA ALA A 658 18.21 8.66 4.87
C ALA A 658 18.79 7.23 4.99
N HIS A 659 18.22 6.25 4.29
CA HIS A 659 18.58 4.84 4.36
C HIS A 659 18.88 4.27 2.97
N VAL A 660 18.09 4.60 1.96
CA VAL A 660 18.09 3.92 0.66
C VAL A 660 18.05 4.88 -0.53
N ALA A 661 18.45 4.39 -1.70
CA ALA A 661 18.15 4.98 -3.00
C ALA A 661 16.76 4.53 -3.48
N HIS A 662 16.24 5.17 -4.51
CA HIS A 662 14.95 4.87 -5.13
C HIS A 662 15.03 5.08 -6.66
N TRP A 663 14.23 4.35 -7.42
CA TRP A 663 14.04 4.51 -8.86
C TRP A 663 12.55 4.67 -9.16
N THR A 664 12.20 5.27 -10.29
CA THR A 664 10.82 5.63 -10.66
C THR A 664 9.93 4.43 -11.05
N GLY A 665 10.32 3.20 -10.70
CA GLY A 665 9.60 1.98 -11.01
C GLY A 665 9.46 1.65 -12.50
N ASP A 666 8.41 0.90 -12.80
CA ASP A 666 8.11 0.28 -14.09
C ASP A 666 7.56 1.30 -15.10
N ASN A 667 8.49 2.01 -15.75
CA ASN A 667 8.17 2.89 -16.85
C ASN A 667 7.95 2.10 -18.17
N ALA A 668 7.65 2.83 -19.26
CA ALA A 668 7.48 2.23 -20.58
C ALA A 668 8.39 2.91 -21.61
N ALA A 669 8.88 2.13 -22.58
CA ALA A 669 9.60 2.64 -23.74
C ALA A 669 8.58 3.14 -24.79
N THR A 670 8.18 4.41 -24.65
CA THR A 670 7.10 5.06 -25.41
C THR A 670 7.58 6.21 -26.27
#